data_AF-A0A8H5PAK6-F1
#
_entry.id   AF-A0A8H5PAK6-F1
#
_cell.length_a   1.000
_cell.length_b   1.000
_cell.length_c   1.000
_cell.angle_alpha   90.00
_cell.angle_beta   90.00
_cell.angle_gamma   90.00
#
_symmetry.space_group_name_H-M   'P 1'
#
loop_
_entity.id
_entity.type
_entity.pdbx_description
1 polymer ?
#
loop_
_entity_poly.entity_id
_entity_poly.type
_entity_poly.pdbx_seq_one_letter_code
_entity_poly.pdbx_strand_id
1 'polypeptide(L)'
;MTSEMKYVRVGKSGLKVSQIILGCMSFGDKNWQPWLLNKDEALPILKYAFDKGINTWDVADTYSNGESERILGAAIKHYNIPRSKLVIMSKCFQFVNEEKGPIDPATLTSNDGPRVNRVGLSRKHILDAVDQSVERLGTYIDVLQIHRMDRDVPLKEIMKALNDVIESGKVRYIGASSMAAWEFQMLQNVAEQNGWHKFISMQGLYNLLYREEEREMNPYCTYTGVGLLPWSPLAAGVLAHSWTDRTDAREQKDPFLKLLFRGGDQNTDRAIVDRVEELAEKKGVAMAQIAQAWLVAKGCMPICGLESEERIDQAVGALQTQIDIMTDLLVSKPLELPCGLTLPNRLVKAALAEEMADRQNLPTTEQMERTYGAWADGGWGMILTGNVQIDDRYLGGFSDCSINGKLPEEKVLEAYKKFVGVCRRKGTPTIMQINHPGRQSPIGAGSKSFLAKNIAPSAVPLDMGNDIISKIVTTFVFGCPKEMTLEDIDDVVKRFANTARIAAAAGFDGVEIHAAHGYLLSQFLSAKSNKRTDAYGGSAAARAKIIVDVVKAIRAATPANFCVGLKMNSADHQSPTELQECLEQISLITEVGLDFLEVSGGSYENPTMFTGTGEKKAASTAARESFFLEFAHEVRAKFPKVLLMVTGGFRTRAGIEDALSQGACDLIGIGRPSIINPSLPASIILNREVKTEDAKLYAKRIHTPWILKQIGPKSVGSGVEITWYRNQLQSIGK
;
A
#
# COMPACT_ATOMS: atom_id res chain seq x y z
N MET A 1 -37.92 7.63 2.46
CA MET A 1 -37.66 6.22 2.10
C MET A 1 -37.21 5.53 3.37
N THR A 2 -37.98 4.58 3.89
CA THR A 2 -37.59 3.78 5.06
C THR A 2 -36.30 3.04 4.74
N SER A 3 -35.26 3.24 5.55
CA SER A 3 -33.95 2.59 5.41
C SER A 3 -34.10 1.08 5.55
N GLU A 4 -33.87 0.33 4.47
CA GLU A 4 -33.92 -1.14 4.50
C GLU A 4 -32.65 -1.70 5.15
N MET A 5 -32.80 -2.60 6.12
CA MET A 5 -31.69 -3.29 6.77
C MET A 5 -30.91 -4.12 5.75
N LYS A 6 -29.57 -4.07 5.82
CA LYS A 6 -28.69 -4.91 5.01
C LYS A 6 -28.37 -6.21 5.74
N TYR A 7 -28.32 -7.31 5.00
CA TYR A 7 -27.93 -8.62 5.52
C TYR A 7 -26.62 -9.08 4.89
N VAL A 8 -25.61 -9.33 5.72
CA VAL A 8 -24.25 -9.64 5.29
C VAL A 8 -23.79 -10.99 5.79
N ARG A 9 -22.85 -11.60 5.05
CA ARG A 9 -22.29 -12.90 5.39
C ARG A 9 -21.28 -12.78 6.52
N VAL A 10 -21.32 -13.70 7.48
CA VAL A 10 -20.32 -13.78 8.54
C VAL A 10 -19.06 -14.46 7.99
N GLY A 11 -18.07 -13.66 7.59
CA GLY A 11 -16.85 -14.15 6.97
C GLY A 11 -17.13 -14.99 5.71
N LYS A 12 -16.48 -16.15 5.60
CA LYS A 12 -16.72 -17.14 4.53
C LYS A 12 -17.81 -18.17 4.86
N SER A 13 -18.48 -18.06 6.02
CA SER A 13 -19.49 -19.03 6.43
C SER A 13 -20.78 -18.94 5.60
N GLY A 14 -21.65 -19.95 5.72
CA GLY A 14 -23.00 -19.93 5.13
C GLY A 14 -23.94 -18.90 5.75
N LEU A 15 -23.67 -18.48 6.99
CA LEU A 15 -24.56 -17.67 7.82
C LEU A 15 -24.58 -16.21 7.36
N LYS A 16 -25.79 -15.62 7.32
CA LYS A 16 -25.99 -14.17 7.16
C LYS A 16 -26.61 -13.58 8.41
N VAL A 17 -26.21 -12.36 8.73
CA VAL A 17 -26.66 -11.58 9.88
C VAL A 17 -27.11 -10.19 9.43
N SER A 18 -27.91 -9.51 10.24
CA SER A 18 -28.16 -8.08 10.07
C SER A 18 -26.83 -7.31 10.21
N GLN A 19 -26.61 -6.31 9.36
CA GLN A 19 -25.36 -5.54 9.33
C GLN A 19 -25.06 -4.86 10.68
N ILE A 20 -26.12 -4.44 11.38
CA ILE A 20 -26.09 -4.04 12.79
C ILE A 20 -26.57 -5.22 13.62
N ILE A 21 -25.85 -5.53 14.70
CA ILE A 21 -26.21 -6.58 15.66
C ILE A 21 -26.73 -5.92 16.94
N LEU A 22 -27.85 -6.41 17.47
CA LEU A 22 -28.37 -5.95 18.76
C LEU A 22 -27.60 -6.59 19.91
N GLY A 23 -26.87 -5.80 20.68
CA GLY A 23 -26.25 -6.21 21.93
C GLY A 23 -27.24 -6.18 23.08
N CYS A 24 -27.40 -7.31 23.76
CA CYS A 24 -28.45 -7.54 24.76
C CYS A 24 -27.97 -7.33 26.22
N MET A 25 -26.76 -6.77 26.43
CA MET A 25 -26.25 -6.49 27.78
C MET A 25 -27.15 -5.53 28.56
N SER A 26 -27.89 -4.65 27.87
CA SER A 26 -28.83 -3.69 28.48
C SER A 26 -30.13 -4.31 28.97
N PHE A 27 -30.38 -5.60 28.76
CA PHE A 27 -31.61 -6.28 29.19
C PHE A 27 -31.31 -7.20 30.38
N GLY A 28 -32.00 -6.99 31.50
CA GLY A 28 -31.73 -7.75 32.72
C GLY A 28 -32.39 -7.15 33.95
N ASP A 29 -31.92 -7.55 35.12
CA ASP A 29 -32.44 -7.12 36.42
C ASP A 29 -31.65 -5.91 36.94
N LYS A 30 -32.35 -4.83 37.29
CA LYS A 30 -31.74 -3.59 37.84
C LYS A 30 -30.91 -3.80 39.12
N ASN A 31 -31.08 -4.92 39.83
CA ASN A 31 -30.22 -5.32 40.95
C ASN A 31 -28.82 -5.75 40.50
N TRP A 32 -28.67 -6.23 39.25
CA TRP A 32 -27.38 -6.57 38.66
C TRP A 32 -26.62 -5.29 38.28
N GLN A 33 -27.27 -4.40 37.52
CA GLN A 33 -26.80 -3.03 37.24
C GLN A 33 -27.98 -2.05 37.12
N PRO A 34 -27.91 -0.84 37.72
CA PRO A 34 -29.08 0.05 37.81
C PRO A 34 -29.63 0.61 36.48
N TRP A 35 -28.85 0.58 35.41
CA TRP A 35 -29.19 1.17 34.11
C TRP A 35 -29.84 0.19 33.13
N LEU A 36 -30.06 -1.06 33.53
CA LEU A 36 -30.67 -2.09 32.69
C LEU A 36 -32.17 -1.89 32.52
N LEU A 37 -32.70 -2.44 31.43
CA LEU A 37 -34.12 -2.57 31.18
C LEU A 37 -34.61 -3.93 31.67
N ASN A 38 -35.58 -3.92 32.57
CA ASN A 38 -36.26 -5.13 33.02
C ASN A 38 -37.12 -5.70 31.88
N LYS A 39 -37.63 -6.92 32.07
CA LYS A 39 -38.43 -7.64 31.06
C LYS A 39 -39.50 -6.78 30.37
N ASP A 40 -40.34 -6.09 31.14
CA ASP A 40 -41.45 -5.29 30.59
C ASP A 40 -40.96 -4.09 29.75
N GLU A 41 -39.78 -3.56 30.06
CA GLU A 41 -39.13 -2.48 29.31
C GLU A 41 -38.39 -3.02 28.07
N ALA A 42 -37.79 -4.20 28.16
CA ALA A 42 -36.97 -4.80 27.09
C ALA A 42 -37.79 -5.43 25.97
N LEU A 43 -38.96 -6.02 26.27
CA LEU A 43 -39.81 -6.72 25.28
C LEU A 43 -40.20 -5.80 24.09
N PRO A 44 -40.75 -4.59 24.32
CA PRO A 44 -41.08 -3.66 23.23
C PRO A 44 -39.86 -3.29 22.38
N ILE A 45 -38.70 -3.09 22.99
CA ILE A 45 -37.44 -2.74 22.30
C ILE A 45 -36.97 -3.89 21.40
N LEU A 46 -37.00 -5.13 21.89
CA LEU A 46 -36.68 -6.33 21.10
C LEU A 46 -37.60 -6.47 19.90
N LYS A 47 -38.90 -6.20 20.08
CA LYS A 47 -39.88 -6.22 18.99
C LYS A 47 -39.61 -5.13 17.95
N TYR A 48 -39.34 -3.90 18.38
CA TYR A 48 -39.03 -2.79 17.48
C TYR A 48 -37.76 -3.06 16.67
N ALA A 49 -36.70 -3.56 17.32
CA ALA A 49 -35.47 -3.95 16.64
C ALA A 49 -35.73 -5.01 15.55
N PHE A 50 -36.52 -6.05 15.88
CA PHE A 50 -36.91 -7.08 14.91
C PHE A 50 -37.73 -6.50 13.74
N ASP A 51 -38.67 -5.60 14.01
CA ASP A 51 -39.50 -4.96 12.99
C ASP A 51 -38.70 -4.04 12.06
N LYS A 52 -37.60 -3.47 12.55
CA LYS A 52 -36.62 -2.71 11.76
C LYS A 52 -35.62 -3.60 11.02
N GLY A 53 -35.77 -4.92 11.11
CA GLY A 53 -34.94 -5.91 10.43
C GLY A 53 -33.67 -6.32 11.19
N ILE A 54 -33.42 -5.78 12.39
CA ILE A 54 -32.32 -6.22 13.27
C ILE A 54 -32.70 -7.56 13.89
N ASN A 55 -32.37 -8.63 13.17
CA ASN A 55 -32.73 -9.99 13.53
C ASN A 55 -31.55 -10.80 14.11
N THR A 56 -30.41 -10.17 14.31
CA THR A 56 -29.23 -10.77 14.95
C THR A 56 -29.08 -10.20 16.35
N TRP A 57 -29.22 -11.05 17.37
CA TRP A 57 -29.20 -10.70 18.79
C TRP A 57 -28.01 -11.36 19.47
N ASP A 58 -27.14 -10.56 20.08
CA ASP A 58 -25.94 -10.99 20.77
C ASP A 58 -26.09 -10.81 22.28
N VAL A 59 -26.05 -11.92 23.02
CA VAL A 59 -26.18 -12.00 24.48
C VAL A 59 -24.99 -12.77 25.05
N ALA A 60 -24.97 -13.01 26.36
CA ALA A 60 -24.06 -13.93 27.03
C ALA A 60 -24.78 -14.58 28.22
N ASP A 61 -24.37 -15.80 28.59
CA ASP A 61 -24.91 -16.52 29.73
C ASP A 61 -24.84 -15.74 31.06
N THR A 62 -23.77 -14.98 31.25
CA THR A 62 -23.49 -14.18 32.44
C THR A 62 -24.25 -12.85 32.48
N TYR A 63 -24.81 -12.37 31.36
CA TYR A 63 -25.52 -11.09 31.33
C TYR A 63 -26.75 -11.14 32.24
N SER A 64 -26.70 -10.33 33.30
CA SER A 64 -27.67 -10.36 34.39
C SER A 64 -27.92 -11.76 34.96
N ASN A 65 -26.85 -12.55 35.11
CA ASN A 65 -26.90 -13.92 35.62
C ASN A 65 -27.92 -14.82 34.86
N GLY A 66 -27.86 -14.74 33.54
CA GLY A 66 -28.74 -15.47 32.61
C GLY A 66 -30.11 -14.86 32.41
N GLU A 67 -30.46 -13.76 33.10
CA GLU A 67 -31.77 -13.14 32.94
C GLU A 67 -31.97 -12.55 31.55
N SER A 68 -30.91 -12.01 30.93
CA SER A 68 -30.98 -11.49 29.56
C SER A 68 -31.43 -12.57 28.56
N GLU A 69 -30.91 -13.79 28.67
CA GLU A 69 -31.33 -14.94 27.83
C GLU A 69 -32.80 -15.31 28.06
N ARG A 70 -33.27 -15.27 29.31
CA ARG A 70 -34.70 -15.52 29.63
C ARG A 70 -35.61 -14.45 29.04
N ILE A 71 -35.19 -13.18 29.06
CA ILE A 71 -35.93 -12.07 28.45
C ILE A 71 -36.03 -12.28 26.93
N LEU A 72 -34.94 -12.67 26.27
CA LEU A 72 -34.94 -12.99 24.84
C LEU A 72 -35.90 -14.15 24.52
N GLY A 73 -35.81 -15.25 25.26
CA GLY A 73 -36.73 -16.40 25.12
C GLY A 73 -38.20 -16.00 25.32
N ALA A 74 -38.47 -15.13 26.30
CA ALA A 74 -39.80 -14.58 26.54
C ALA A 74 -40.29 -13.70 25.39
N ALA A 75 -39.44 -12.85 24.80
CA ALA A 75 -39.80 -12.02 23.66
C ALA A 75 -40.15 -12.85 22.42
N ILE A 76 -39.36 -13.88 22.12
CA ILE A 76 -39.63 -14.82 21.00
C ILE A 76 -41.02 -15.44 21.16
N LYS A 77 -41.33 -15.94 22.36
CA LYS A 77 -42.63 -16.55 22.66
C LYS A 77 -43.77 -15.53 22.65
N HIS A 78 -43.58 -14.38 23.28
CA HIS A 78 -44.63 -13.36 23.45
C HIS A 78 -45.07 -12.77 22.11
N TYR A 79 -44.12 -12.47 21.21
CA TYR A 79 -44.41 -11.90 19.90
C TYR A 79 -44.52 -12.94 18.78
N ASN A 80 -44.48 -14.23 19.11
CA ASN A 80 -44.52 -15.35 18.17
C ASN A 80 -43.51 -15.18 17.02
N ILE A 81 -42.27 -14.79 17.36
CA ILE A 81 -41.22 -14.54 16.37
C ILE A 81 -40.75 -15.89 15.81
N PRO A 82 -40.82 -16.12 14.47
CA PRO A 82 -40.37 -17.36 13.90
C PRO A 82 -38.88 -17.55 14.17
N ARG A 83 -38.50 -18.63 14.85
CA ARG A 83 -37.10 -18.89 15.23
C ARG A 83 -36.14 -18.89 14.04
N SER A 84 -36.61 -19.33 12.86
CA SER A 84 -35.84 -19.34 11.61
C SER A 84 -35.51 -17.95 11.05
N LYS A 85 -36.15 -16.89 11.55
CA LYS A 85 -35.87 -15.50 11.17
C LYS A 85 -34.84 -14.82 12.08
N LEU A 86 -34.48 -15.43 13.21
CA LEU A 86 -33.54 -14.87 14.17
C LEU A 86 -32.18 -15.57 14.08
N VAL A 87 -31.13 -14.81 14.35
CA VAL A 87 -29.79 -15.32 14.64
C VAL A 87 -29.45 -14.93 16.08
N ILE A 88 -29.29 -15.91 16.97
CA ILE A 88 -28.97 -15.70 18.38
C ILE A 88 -27.53 -16.12 18.64
N MET A 89 -26.73 -15.19 19.14
CA MET A 89 -25.36 -15.43 19.58
C MET A 89 -25.33 -15.38 21.11
N SER A 90 -24.76 -16.38 21.75
CA SER A 90 -24.49 -16.37 23.19
C SER A 90 -23.03 -16.68 23.47
N LYS A 91 -22.61 -16.58 24.72
CA LYS A 91 -21.21 -16.76 25.14
C LYS A 91 -21.15 -17.62 26.38
N CYS A 92 -20.04 -18.34 26.53
CA CYS A 92 -19.66 -18.99 27.77
C CYS A 92 -18.22 -18.60 28.15
N PHE A 93 -17.99 -18.42 29.45
CA PHE A 93 -16.67 -18.34 30.11
C PHE A 93 -16.84 -17.91 31.57
N GLN A 94 -17.63 -16.86 31.81
CA GLN A 94 -17.73 -16.20 33.10
C GLN A 94 -18.68 -16.93 34.03
N PHE A 95 -18.53 -16.68 35.33
CA PHE A 95 -19.43 -17.21 36.33
C PHE A 95 -20.87 -16.67 36.14
N VAL A 96 -21.86 -17.56 36.29
CA VAL A 96 -23.28 -17.22 36.37
C VAL A 96 -23.75 -17.48 37.80
N ASN A 97 -24.06 -16.40 38.53
CA ASN A 97 -24.46 -16.49 39.94
C ASN A 97 -25.97 -16.74 40.08
N GLU A 98 -26.33 -17.89 40.66
CA GLU A 98 -27.73 -18.26 40.90
C GLU A 98 -28.43 -17.39 41.95
N GLU A 99 -27.68 -16.73 42.85
CA GLU A 99 -28.23 -15.87 43.90
C GLU A 99 -28.66 -14.48 43.40
N LYS A 100 -28.43 -14.17 42.11
CA LYS A 100 -28.90 -12.97 41.41
C LYS A 100 -28.57 -11.61 42.10
N GLY A 101 -27.34 -11.48 42.60
CA GLY A 101 -26.82 -10.24 43.21
C GLY A 101 -26.17 -9.26 42.21
N PRO A 102 -25.65 -8.11 42.72
CA PRO A 102 -24.88 -7.16 41.92
C PRO A 102 -23.65 -7.82 41.31
N ILE A 103 -23.18 -7.27 40.19
CA ILE A 103 -21.94 -7.75 39.57
C ILE A 103 -20.73 -7.50 40.48
N ASP A 104 -19.91 -8.53 40.70
CA ASP A 104 -18.58 -8.39 41.29
C ASP A 104 -17.52 -8.81 40.25
N PRO A 105 -16.81 -7.86 39.62
CA PRO A 105 -15.78 -8.15 38.62
C PRO A 105 -14.70 -9.11 39.11
N ALA A 106 -14.35 -9.10 40.41
CA ALA A 106 -13.30 -9.96 40.95
C ALA A 106 -13.71 -11.44 40.96
N THR A 107 -15.01 -11.73 41.00
CA THR A 107 -15.53 -13.10 41.06
C THR A 107 -15.91 -13.67 39.70
N LEU A 108 -16.18 -12.83 38.70
CA LEU A 108 -16.64 -13.26 37.36
C LEU A 108 -15.69 -14.22 36.65
N THR A 109 -14.39 -14.10 36.89
CA THR A 109 -13.35 -14.89 36.22
C THR A 109 -12.56 -15.78 37.18
N SER A 110 -12.99 -15.88 38.44
CA SER A 110 -12.32 -16.73 39.45
C SER A 110 -12.92 -18.13 39.44
N ASN A 111 -12.14 -19.12 39.01
CA ASN A 111 -12.51 -20.54 38.99
C ASN A 111 -12.11 -21.28 40.28
N ASP A 112 -12.58 -20.79 41.44
CA ASP A 112 -12.22 -21.36 42.75
C ASP A 112 -13.39 -21.27 43.74
N GLY A 113 -13.31 -22.02 44.84
CA GLY A 113 -14.32 -22.07 45.89
C GLY A 113 -15.69 -22.46 45.34
N PRO A 114 -16.78 -21.74 45.67
CA PRO A 114 -18.14 -22.02 45.15
C PRO A 114 -18.29 -21.95 43.62
N ARG A 115 -17.29 -21.42 42.90
CA ARG A 115 -17.29 -21.24 41.45
C ARG A 115 -16.48 -22.29 40.70
N VAL A 116 -15.86 -23.24 41.41
CA VAL A 116 -15.01 -24.27 40.80
C VAL A 116 -15.76 -25.04 39.71
N ASN A 117 -15.13 -25.18 38.55
CA ASN A 117 -15.69 -25.76 37.32
C ASN A 117 -16.89 -25.00 36.70
N ARG A 118 -17.14 -23.75 37.12
CA ARG A 118 -18.22 -22.88 36.63
C ARG A 118 -17.70 -21.61 35.97
N VAL A 119 -16.41 -21.60 35.63
CA VAL A 119 -15.69 -20.53 34.93
C VAL A 119 -14.68 -21.18 33.98
N GLY A 120 -14.37 -20.51 32.88
CA GLY A 120 -13.38 -20.93 31.90
C GLY A 120 -13.96 -21.77 30.75
N LEU A 121 -13.09 -22.47 30.05
CA LEU A 121 -13.40 -23.26 28.84
C LEU A 121 -13.08 -24.75 29.02
N SER A 122 -13.14 -25.25 30.26
CA SER A 122 -13.08 -26.69 30.50
C SER A 122 -14.24 -27.38 29.79
N ARG A 123 -14.04 -28.64 29.38
CA ARG A 123 -15.10 -29.43 28.73
C ARG A 123 -16.38 -29.45 29.57
N LYS A 124 -16.23 -29.65 30.89
CA LYS A 124 -17.37 -29.67 31.83
C LYS A 124 -18.15 -28.36 31.76
N HIS A 125 -17.46 -27.23 31.89
CA HIS A 125 -18.12 -25.93 31.92
C HIS A 125 -18.78 -25.59 30.58
N ILE A 126 -18.12 -25.85 29.44
CA ILE A 126 -18.70 -25.58 28.11
C ILE A 126 -20.03 -26.32 27.93
N LEU A 127 -20.07 -27.62 28.26
CA LEU A 127 -21.29 -28.42 28.13
C LEU A 127 -22.39 -27.92 29.07
N ASP A 128 -22.07 -27.69 30.33
CA ASP A 128 -23.04 -27.22 31.34
C ASP A 128 -23.59 -25.82 30.97
N ALA A 129 -22.73 -24.90 30.52
CA ALA A 129 -23.11 -23.54 30.14
C ALA A 129 -24.02 -23.50 28.89
N VAL A 130 -23.71 -24.32 27.88
CA VAL A 130 -24.53 -24.41 26.66
C VAL A 130 -25.91 -24.97 26.97
N ASP A 131 -25.99 -26.02 27.80
CA ASP A 131 -27.25 -26.66 28.17
C ASP A 131 -28.18 -25.69 28.89
N GLN A 132 -27.63 -24.95 29.86
CA GLN A 132 -28.40 -23.95 30.60
C GLN A 132 -28.78 -22.75 29.73
N SER A 133 -27.93 -22.35 28.78
CA SER A 133 -28.24 -21.25 27.86
C SER A 133 -29.39 -21.63 26.92
N VAL A 134 -29.38 -22.85 26.37
CA VAL A 134 -30.48 -23.40 25.55
C VAL A 134 -31.78 -23.47 26.35
N GLU A 135 -31.71 -23.87 27.63
CA GLU A 135 -32.86 -23.88 28.52
C GLU A 135 -33.43 -22.46 28.75
N ARG A 136 -32.57 -21.48 29.09
CA ARG A 136 -32.98 -20.09 29.34
C ARG A 136 -33.56 -19.42 28.10
N LEU A 137 -32.96 -19.65 26.93
CA LEU A 137 -33.45 -19.14 25.65
C LEU A 137 -34.73 -19.87 25.18
N GLY A 138 -34.95 -21.12 25.63
CA GLY A 138 -36.00 -22.00 25.14
C GLY A 138 -35.79 -22.45 23.69
N THR A 139 -34.57 -22.34 23.15
CA THR A 139 -34.21 -22.66 21.77
C THR A 139 -32.70 -22.86 21.60
N TYR A 140 -32.25 -23.28 20.41
CA TYR A 140 -30.84 -23.50 20.09
C TYR A 140 -30.07 -22.18 19.92
N ILE A 141 -28.74 -22.24 20.00
CA ILE A 141 -27.83 -21.12 19.76
C ILE A 141 -27.33 -21.16 18.31
N ASP A 142 -27.37 -20.05 17.58
CA ASP A 142 -26.81 -19.99 16.22
C ASP A 142 -25.28 -19.88 16.26
N VAL A 143 -24.75 -18.98 17.08
CA VAL A 143 -23.28 -18.82 17.24
C VAL A 143 -22.92 -18.81 18.72
N LEU A 144 -22.16 -19.81 19.17
CA LEU A 144 -21.57 -19.80 20.50
C LEU A 144 -20.19 -19.13 20.45
N GLN A 145 -20.03 -18.04 21.18
CA GLN A 145 -18.74 -17.37 21.35
C GLN A 145 -18.03 -17.92 22.59
N ILE A 146 -16.74 -18.21 22.51
CA ILE A 146 -15.92 -18.23 23.72
C ILE A 146 -15.71 -16.80 24.18
N HIS A 147 -16.15 -16.45 25.39
CA HIS A 147 -16.18 -15.05 25.83
C HIS A 147 -14.76 -14.50 26.07
N ARG A 148 -13.83 -15.35 26.50
CA ARG A 148 -12.40 -15.06 26.68
C ARG A 148 -11.59 -16.31 26.38
N MET A 149 -10.30 -16.13 26.07
CA MET A 149 -9.36 -17.24 26.02
C MET A 149 -9.08 -17.78 27.43
N ASP A 150 -9.19 -19.10 27.59
CA ASP A 150 -8.77 -19.81 28.80
C ASP A 150 -7.37 -20.39 28.60
N ARG A 151 -6.41 -19.91 29.38
CA ARG A 151 -5.00 -20.30 29.27
C ARG A 151 -4.63 -21.50 30.15
N ASP A 152 -5.54 -21.92 31.02
CA ASP A 152 -5.33 -23.03 31.94
C ASP A 152 -5.88 -24.36 31.37
N VAL A 153 -6.68 -24.29 30.31
CA VAL A 153 -7.27 -25.47 29.65
C VAL A 153 -6.52 -25.79 28.34
N PRO A 154 -6.16 -27.07 28.09
CA PRO A 154 -5.53 -27.46 26.84
C PRO A 154 -6.37 -27.10 25.61
N LEU A 155 -5.76 -26.45 24.61
CA LEU A 155 -6.43 -26.00 23.37
C LEU A 155 -7.24 -27.10 22.68
N LYS A 156 -6.72 -28.33 22.67
CA LYS A 156 -7.38 -29.49 22.08
C LYS A 156 -8.66 -29.88 22.83
N GLU A 157 -8.68 -29.74 24.15
CA GLU A 157 -9.87 -29.98 24.96
C GLU A 157 -10.94 -28.92 24.67
N ILE A 158 -10.54 -27.64 24.68
CA ILE A 158 -11.42 -26.50 24.33
C ILE A 158 -12.09 -26.76 22.98
N MET A 159 -11.28 -27.01 21.94
CA MET A 159 -11.81 -27.21 20.59
C MET A 159 -12.65 -28.47 20.45
N LYS A 160 -12.31 -29.56 21.14
CA LYS A 160 -13.14 -30.77 21.13
C LYS A 160 -14.49 -30.54 21.79
N ALA A 161 -14.53 -29.83 22.92
CA ALA A 161 -15.78 -29.50 23.61
C ALA A 161 -16.67 -28.59 22.76
N LEU A 162 -16.09 -27.57 22.12
CA LEU A 162 -16.80 -26.69 21.18
C LEU A 162 -17.33 -27.44 19.95
N ASN A 163 -16.56 -28.38 19.42
CA ASN A 163 -17.03 -29.26 18.35
C ASN A 163 -18.24 -30.10 18.80
N ASP A 164 -18.18 -30.67 20.00
CA ASP A 164 -19.24 -31.56 20.50
C ASP A 164 -20.57 -30.85 20.74
N VAL A 165 -20.55 -29.58 21.17
CA VAL A 165 -21.80 -28.80 21.29
C VAL A 165 -22.43 -28.48 19.93
N ILE A 166 -21.63 -28.35 18.87
CA ILE A 166 -22.14 -28.25 17.48
C ILE A 166 -22.75 -29.60 17.06
N GLU A 167 -22.01 -30.68 17.22
CA GLU A 167 -22.46 -32.04 16.85
C GLU A 167 -23.72 -32.47 17.63
N SER A 168 -23.92 -31.96 18.84
CA SER A 168 -25.14 -32.19 19.62
C SER A 168 -26.40 -31.53 19.04
N GLY A 169 -26.25 -30.58 18.10
CA GLY A 169 -27.35 -29.79 17.54
C GLY A 169 -27.86 -28.68 18.47
N LYS A 170 -27.20 -28.42 19.60
CA LYS A 170 -27.50 -27.28 20.49
C LYS A 170 -26.95 -25.96 19.96
N VAL A 171 -25.83 -26.03 19.22
CA VAL A 171 -25.13 -24.90 18.59
C VAL A 171 -25.05 -25.12 17.07
N ARG A 172 -25.10 -24.07 16.24
CA ARG A 172 -24.90 -24.18 14.77
C ARG A 172 -23.48 -23.84 14.32
N TYR A 173 -22.91 -22.80 14.92
CA TYR A 173 -21.58 -22.28 14.63
C TYR A 173 -20.87 -21.86 15.91
N ILE A 174 -19.55 -21.71 15.85
CA ILE A 174 -18.76 -21.14 16.94
C ILE A 174 -18.04 -19.87 16.50
N GLY A 175 -17.79 -18.98 17.43
CA GLY A 175 -16.89 -17.84 17.29
C GLY A 175 -16.09 -17.62 18.58
N ALA A 176 -15.32 -16.55 18.61
CA ALA A 176 -14.51 -16.17 19.75
C ALA A 176 -14.65 -14.68 20.07
N SER A 177 -14.33 -14.31 21.31
CA SER A 177 -14.22 -12.91 21.74
C SER A 177 -12.91 -12.69 22.51
N SER A 178 -12.23 -11.59 22.17
CA SER A 178 -11.11 -11.00 22.91
C SER A 178 -10.00 -11.97 23.34
N MET A 179 -8.95 -12.08 22.51
CA MET A 179 -7.72 -12.83 22.78
C MET A 179 -6.59 -12.36 21.88
N ALA A 180 -5.36 -12.82 22.09
CA ALA A 180 -4.27 -12.51 21.17
C ALA A 180 -4.46 -13.22 19.82
N ALA A 181 -3.99 -12.60 18.73
CA ALA A 181 -4.14 -13.15 17.38
C ALA A 181 -3.48 -14.54 17.22
N TRP A 182 -2.32 -14.75 17.83
CA TRP A 182 -1.64 -16.04 17.82
C TRP A 182 -2.41 -17.14 18.56
N GLU A 183 -3.09 -16.81 19.67
CA GLU A 183 -3.93 -17.76 20.43
C GLU A 183 -5.10 -18.22 19.57
N PHE A 184 -5.77 -17.27 18.90
CA PHE A 184 -6.87 -17.56 17.99
C PHE A 184 -6.42 -18.42 16.81
N GLN A 185 -5.27 -18.10 16.22
CA GLN A 185 -4.69 -18.91 15.14
C GLN A 185 -4.37 -20.33 15.60
N MET A 186 -3.86 -20.52 16.81
CA MET A 186 -3.58 -21.84 17.34
C MET A 186 -4.85 -22.66 17.52
N LEU A 187 -5.94 -22.08 18.01
CA LEU A 187 -7.22 -22.78 18.11
C LEU A 187 -7.79 -23.14 16.73
N GLN A 188 -7.71 -22.22 15.75
CA GLN A 188 -8.09 -22.50 14.36
C GLN A 188 -7.30 -23.67 13.77
N ASN A 189 -5.99 -23.73 14.07
CA ASN A 189 -5.09 -24.79 13.63
C ASN A 189 -5.46 -26.14 14.28
N VAL A 190 -5.73 -26.16 15.60
CA VAL A 190 -6.20 -27.35 16.31
C VAL A 190 -7.48 -27.91 15.65
N ALA A 191 -8.45 -27.05 15.34
CA ALA A 191 -9.66 -27.49 14.65
C ALA A 191 -9.37 -28.07 13.28
N GLU A 192 -8.54 -27.40 12.48
CA GLU A 192 -8.15 -27.84 11.14
C GLU A 192 -7.44 -29.20 11.14
N GLN A 193 -6.48 -29.41 12.04
CA GLN A 193 -5.73 -30.67 12.14
C GLN A 193 -6.61 -31.87 12.54
N ASN A 194 -7.70 -31.63 13.26
CA ASN A 194 -8.59 -32.69 13.74
C ASN A 194 -9.88 -32.80 12.92
N GLY A 195 -10.03 -31.99 11.85
CA GLY A 195 -11.26 -31.95 11.04
C GLY A 195 -12.49 -31.45 11.80
N TRP A 196 -12.29 -30.63 12.82
CA TRP A 196 -13.37 -30.04 13.63
C TRP A 196 -13.83 -28.69 13.07
N HIS A 197 -15.01 -28.26 13.52
CA HIS A 197 -15.56 -26.96 13.14
C HIS A 197 -14.64 -25.81 13.58
N LYS A 198 -14.41 -24.87 12.67
CA LYS A 198 -13.60 -23.67 12.89
C LYS A 198 -14.47 -22.49 13.34
N PHE A 199 -13.86 -21.51 13.99
CA PHE A 199 -14.51 -20.26 14.33
C PHE A 199 -14.86 -19.48 13.07
N ILE A 200 -16.11 -19.00 12.99
CA ILE A 200 -16.61 -18.19 11.87
C ILE A 200 -16.58 -16.69 12.18
N SER A 201 -16.47 -16.31 13.45
CA SER A 201 -16.52 -14.92 13.89
C SER A 201 -15.54 -14.61 15.02
N MET A 202 -15.10 -13.35 15.05
CA MET A 202 -14.30 -12.75 16.12
C MET A 202 -14.98 -11.47 16.62
N GLN A 203 -15.26 -11.43 17.92
CA GLN A 203 -15.80 -10.27 18.64
C GLN A 203 -14.68 -9.57 19.44
N GLY A 204 -13.85 -8.79 18.74
CA GLY A 204 -12.81 -7.95 19.34
C GLY A 204 -13.34 -6.62 19.86
N LEU A 205 -12.61 -6.00 20.80
CA LEU A 205 -12.87 -4.61 21.16
C LEU A 205 -12.36 -3.74 20.02
N TYR A 206 -13.23 -3.04 19.30
CA TYR A 206 -12.79 -2.21 18.19
C TYR A 206 -13.78 -1.08 17.93
N ASN A 207 -13.27 0.14 18.04
CA ASN A 207 -14.00 1.39 17.82
C ASN A 207 -13.00 2.52 17.53
N LEU A 208 -13.48 3.76 17.39
CA LEU A 208 -12.62 4.89 17.06
C LEU A 208 -11.58 5.21 18.14
N LEU A 209 -11.83 4.87 19.41
CA LEU A 209 -10.91 5.11 20.54
C LEU A 209 -9.96 3.93 20.79
N TYR A 210 -10.33 2.71 20.39
CA TYR A 210 -9.51 1.51 20.56
C TYR A 210 -9.33 0.77 19.24
N ARG A 211 -8.08 0.77 18.72
CA ARG A 211 -7.73 0.27 17.37
C ARG A 211 -6.62 -0.79 17.34
N GLU A 212 -6.26 -1.38 18.49
CA GLU A 212 -5.19 -2.39 18.55
C GLU A 212 -5.46 -3.62 17.67
N GLU A 213 -6.74 -3.97 17.47
CA GLU A 213 -7.15 -5.07 16.59
C GLU A 213 -6.69 -4.89 15.13
N GLU A 214 -6.40 -3.66 14.67
CA GLU A 214 -5.90 -3.40 13.32
C GLU A 214 -4.48 -3.92 13.08
N ARG A 215 -3.69 -4.17 14.12
CA ARG A 215 -2.30 -4.64 13.97
C ARG A 215 -2.20 -6.06 13.43
N GLU A 216 -2.97 -6.99 14.00
CA GLU A 216 -2.84 -8.42 13.70
C GLU A 216 -4.18 -9.15 13.57
N MET A 217 -5.09 -9.01 14.55
CA MET A 217 -6.33 -9.79 14.60
C MET A 217 -7.25 -9.52 13.41
N ASN A 218 -7.53 -8.25 13.08
CA ASN A 218 -8.40 -7.88 11.97
C ASN A 218 -7.81 -8.30 10.60
N PRO A 219 -6.51 -8.04 10.30
CA PRO A 219 -5.86 -8.60 9.11
C PRO A 219 -5.94 -10.12 9.03
N TYR A 220 -5.66 -10.83 10.13
CA TYR A 220 -5.75 -12.30 10.18
C TYR A 220 -7.16 -12.80 9.88
N CYS A 221 -8.18 -12.23 10.53
CA CYS A 221 -9.57 -12.58 10.31
C CYS A 221 -9.99 -12.33 8.85
N THR A 222 -9.60 -11.19 8.29
CA THR A 222 -9.87 -10.84 6.88
C THR A 222 -9.23 -11.85 5.92
N TYR A 223 -7.97 -12.17 6.13
CA TYR A 223 -7.21 -13.12 5.31
C TYR A 223 -7.82 -14.54 5.36
N THR A 224 -8.11 -15.03 6.58
CA THR A 224 -8.62 -16.38 6.81
C THR A 224 -10.12 -16.52 6.52
N GLY A 225 -10.85 -15.42 6.44
CA GLY A 225 -12.29 -15.40 6.17
C GLY A 225 -13.17 -15.56 7.41
N VAL A 226 -12.70 -15.08 8.56
CA VAL A 226 -13.47 -14.97 9.81
C VAL A 226 -14.17 -13.60 9.85
N GLY A 227 -15.46 -13.57 10.20
CA GLY A 227 -16.23 -12.33 10.29
C GLY A 227 -15.86 -11.48 11.52
N LEU A 228 -15.88 -10.14 11.37
CA LEU A 228 -15.54 -9.20 12.44
C LEU A 228 -16.79 -8.57 13.07
N LEU A 229 -17.07 -8.90 14.32
CA LEU A 229 -18.28 -8.51 15.04
C LEU A 229 -17.91 -7.69 16.29
N PRO A 230 -17.38 -6.46 16.12
CA PRO A 230 -16.78 -5.72 17.21
C PRO A 230 -17.80 -5.32 18.27
N TRP A 231 -17.42 -5.45 19.54
CA TRP A 231 -18.22 -5.01 20.68
C TRP A 231 -17.82 -3.61 21.14
N SER A 232 -18.74 -2.92 21.81
CA SER A 232 -18.61 -1.51 22.21
C SER A 232 -18.24 -0.55 21.06
N PRO A 233 -19.04 -0.53 19.96
CA PRO A 233 -18.78 0.33 18.81
C PRO A 233 -18.82 1.83 19.15
N LEU A 234 -19.52 2.19 20.23
CA LEU A 234 -19.64 3.56 20.73
C LEU A 234 -18.75 3.84 21.95
N ALA A 235 -17.80 2.95 22.27
CA ALA A 235 -16.95 3.08 23.45
C ALA A 235 -17.77 3.32 24.74
N ALA A 236 -18.75 2.44 24.98
CA ALA A 236 -19.72 2.52 26.08
C ALA A 236 -20.54 3.83 26.16
N GLY A 237 -20.63 4.60 25.08
CA GLY A 237 -21.40 5.85 24.99
C GLY A 237 -20.55 7.08 24.69
N VAL A 238 -19.23 7.01 24.92
CA VAL A 238 -18.30 8.13 24.76
C VAL A 238 -18.31 8.73 23.35
N LEU A 239 -18.57 7.92 22.31
CA LEU A 239 -18.65 8.37 20.91
C LEU A 239 -20.07 8.83 20.49
N ALA A 240 -21.04 8.86 21.40
CA ALA A 240 -22.43 9.19 21.11
C ALA A 240 -22.81 10.66 21.41
N HIS A 241 -21.95 11.41 22.11
CA HIS A 241 -22.18 12.79 22.53
C HIS A 241 -20.86 13.57 22.61
N SER A 242 -20.95 14.89 22.76
CA SER A 242 -19.79 15.79 22.89
C SER A 242 -18.83 15.34 24.00
N TRP A 243 -17.55 15.67 23.85
CA TRP A 243 -16.55 15.29 24.85
C TRP A 243 -16.83 15.91 26.22
N THR A 244 -17.65 16.93 26.38
CA THR A 244 -17.95 17.52 27.71
C THR A 244 -19.24 17.00 28.34
N ASP A 245 -20.13 16.37 27.57
CA ASP A 245 -21.39 15.84 28.11
C ASP A 245 -21.13 14.57 28.93
N ARG A 246 -21.62 14.55 30.18
CA ARG A 246 -21.49 13.45 31.14
C ARG A 246 -22.82 13.11 31.83
N THR A 247 -23.94 13.44 31.19
CA THR A 247 -25.26 13.36 31.79
C THR A 247 -25.87 11.96 31.76
N ASP A 248 -25.41 11.09 30.87
CA ASP A 248 -25.93 9.71 30.72
C ASP A 248 -25.67 8.85 31.97
N ALA A 249 -26.68 8.06 32.35
CA ALA A 249 -26.63 7.23 33.56
C ALA A 249 -25.52 6.17 33.52
N ARG A 250 -25.18 5.66 32.33
CA ARG A 250 -24.09 4.69 32.13
C ARG A 250 -22.73 5.37 32.29
N GLU A 251 -22.55 6.58 31.77
CA GLU A 251 -21.32 7.37 31.94
C GLU A 251 -20.97 7.56 33.43
N GLN A 252 -21.99 7.74 34.28
CA GLN A 252 -21.79 7.99 35.71
C GLN A 252 -21.63 6.73 36.55
N LYS A 253 -22.23 5.60 36.13
CA LYS A 253 -22.42 4.42 37.00
C LYS A 253 -21.78 3.14 36.49
N ASP A 254 -21.28 3.09 35.25
CA ASP A 254 -20.64 1.90 34.67
C ASP A 254 -19.15 1.82 35.06
N PRO A 255 -18.75 0.88 35.93
CA PRO A 255 -17.35 0.74 36.33
C PRO A 255 -16.43 0.33 35.17
N PHE A 256 -16.94 -0.34 34.13
CA PHE A 256 -16.15 -0.77 32.98
C PHE A 256 -15.81 0.38 32.04
N LEU A 257 -16.71 1.36 31.89
CA LEU A 257 -16.47 2.53 31.06
C LEU A 257 -15.24 3.30 31.54
N LYS A 258 -15.15 3.54 32.85
CA LYS A 258 -14.02 4.25 33.45
C LYS A 258 -12.70 3.53 33.21
N LEU A 259 -12.70 2.20 33.38
CA LEU A 259 -11.52 1.36 33.19
C LEU A 259 -11.03 1.34 31.74
N LEU A 260 -11.94 1.26 30.77
CA LEU A 260 -11.61 1.02 29.36
C LEU A 260 -11.40 2.29 28.53
N PHE A 261 -12.13 3.37 28.79
CA PHE A 261 -12.18 4.55 27.91
C PHE A 261 -11.90 5.89 28.61
N ARG A 262 -11.90 5.93 29.96
CA ARG A 262 -11.60 7.17 30.72
C ARG A 262 -10.34 7.08 31.60
N GLY A 263 -9.60 5.97 31.53
CA GLY A 263 -8.36 5.77 32.26
C GLY A 263 -7.08 6.19 31.50
N GLY A 264 -7.18 6.41 30.19
CA GLY A 264 -6.04 6.66 29.29
C GLY A 264 -5.81 8.12 28.92
N ASP A 265 -5.09 8.36 27.81
CA ASP A 265 -4.76 9.69 27.28
C ASP A 265 -6.00 10.45 26.79
N GLN A 266 -6.54 11.27 27.69
CA GLN A 266 -7.75 12.07 27.47
C GLN A 266 -7.61 13.09 26.33
N ASN A 267 -6.39 13.49 25.92
CA ASN A 267 -6.22 14.48 24.85
C ASN A 267 -6.45 13.86 23.47
N THR A 268 -5.88 12.68 23.23
CA THR A 268 -6.07 11.95 21.97
C THR A 268 -7.52 11.50 21.83
N ASP A 269 -8.12 10.95 22.88
CA ASP A 269 -9.51 10.51 22.88
C ASP A 269 -10.46 11.69 22.62
N ARG A 270 -10.21 12.84 23.24
CA ARG A 270 -10.97 14.07 22.99
C ARG A 270 -10.90 14.48 21.52
N ALA A 271 -9.72 14.53 20.93
CA ALA A 271 -9.57 14.93 19.53
C ALA A 271 -10.35 14.02 18.57
N ILE A 272 -10.45 12.72 18.89
CA ILE A 272 -11.25 11.77 18.12
C ILE A 272 -12.74 12.04 18.29
N VAL A 273 -13.22 12.25 19.53
CA VAL A 273 -14.62 12.57 19.79
C VAL A 273 -15.04 13.89 19.14
N ASP A 274 -14.22 14.93 19.26
CA ASP A 274 -14.44 16.24 18.63
C ASP A 274 -14.52 16.09 17.09
N ARG A 275 -13.72 15.20 16.50
CA ARG A 275 -13.80 14.90 15.06
C ARG A 275 -15.09 14.17 14.68
N VAL A 276 -15.58 13.27 15.52
CA VAL A 276 -16.87 12.60 15.31
C VAL A 276 -18.01 13.62 15.35
N GLU A 277 -17.96 14.54 16.31
CA GLU A 277 -18.92 15.64 16.46
C GLU A 277 -18.95 16.52 15.21
N GLU A 278 -17.79 17.01 14.75
CA GLU A 278 -17.69 17.83 13.53
C GLU A 278 -18.28 17.10 12.30
N LEU A 279 -18.00 15.80 12.14
CA LEU A 279 -18.52 15.02 11.03
C LEU A 279 -20.03 14.77 11.13
N ALA A 280 -20.54 14.60 12.35
CA ALA A 280 -21.96 14.44 12.63
C ALA A 280 -22.73 15.71 12.26
N GLU A 281 -22.25 16.87 12.71
CA GLU A 281 -22.80 18.19 12.37
C GLU A 281 -22.79 18.43 10.86
N LYS A 282 -21.65 18.21 10.20
CA LYS A 282 -21.49 18.41 8.75
C LYS A 282 -22.46 17.55 7.93
N LYS A 283 -22.79 16.35 8.42
CA LYS A 283 -23.68 15.40 7.73
C LYS A 283 -25.12 15.48 8.19
N GLY A 284 -25.43 16.26 9.23
CA GLY A 284 -26.77 16.34 9.82
C GLY A 284 -27.27 15.00 10.39
N VAL A 285 -26.37 14.22 11.00
CA VAL A 285 -26.67 12.90 11.60
C VAL A 285 -26.18 12.83 13.04
N ALA A 286 -26.62 11.84 13.82
CA ALA A 286 -26.13 11.65 15.18
C ALA A 286 -24.66 11.19 15.21
N MET A 287 -23.91 11.54 16.27
CA MET A 287 -22.51 11.08 16.45
C MET A 287 -22.41 9.55 16.46
N ALA A 288 -23.38 8.88 17.08
CA ALA A 288 -23.48 7.42 17.08
C ALA A 288 -23.53 6.83 15.66
N GLN A 289 -24.20 7.51 14.72
CA GLN A 289 -24.26 7.09 13.32
C GLN A 289 -22.88 7.15 12.65
N ILE A 290 -22.08 8.19 12.92
CA ILE A 290 -20.73 8.32 12.38
C ILE A 290 -19.84 7.17 12.85
N ALA A 291 -19.81 6.92 14.17
CA ALA A 291 -18.97 5.89 14.75
C ALA A 291 -19.34 4.47 14.26
N GLN A 292 -20.63 4.16 14.18
CA GLN A 292 -21.10 2.87 13.67
C GLN A 292 -20.88 2.72 12.16
N ALA A 293 -21.13 3.76 11.38
CA ALA A 293 -20.89 3.75 9.93
C ALA A 293 -19.41 3.55 9.59
N TRP A 294 -18.50 4.09 10.40
CA TRP A 294 -17.07 3.85 10.27
C TRP A 294 -16.72 2.36 10.44
N LEU A 295 -17.28 1.67 11.44
CA LEU A 295 -17.09 0.22 11.57
C LEU A 295 -17.72 -0.57 10.42
N VAL A 296 -18.93 -0.20 9.99
CA VAL A 296 -19.61 -0.87 8.87
C VAL A 296 -18.78 -0.76 7.60
N ALA A 297 -18.25 0.41 7.28
CA ALA A 297 -17.47 0.56 6.06
C ALA A 297 -16.05 -0.09 6.18
N LYS A 298 -15.57 -0.41 7.40
CA LYS A 298 -14.39 -1.29 7.62
C LYS A 298 -14.71 -2.77 7.36
N GLY A 299 -15.95 -3.10 6.98
CA GLY A 299 -16.41 -4.46 6.74
C GLY A 299 -16.87 -5.19 8.01
N CYS A 300 -17.06 -4.47 9.13
CA CYS A 300 -17.47 -5.06 10.40
C CYS A 300 -18.99 -5.10 10.56
N MET A 301 -19.48 -5.98 11.44
CA MET A 301 -20.89 -6.06 11.88
C MET A 301 -20.99 -5.64 13.35
N PRO A 302 -21.10 -4.33 13.67
CA PRO A 302 -20.96 -3.84 15.04
C PRO A 302 -22.11 -4.29 15.95
N ILE A 303 -21.76 -4.70 17.18
CA ILE A 303 -22.70 -5.08 18.24
C ILE A 303 -23.08 -3.83 19.04
N CYS A 304 -24.27 -3.30 18.78
CA CYS A 304 -24.73 -2.03 19.32
C CYS A 304 -25.65 -2.24 20.52
N GLY A 305 -25.43 -1.51 21.63
CA GLY A 305 -26.44 -1.41 22.69
C GLY A 305 -27.55 -0.47 22.22
N LEU A 306 -28.77 -0.99 22.10
CA LEU A 306 -29.92 -0.26 21.55
C LEU A 306 -31.10 -0.38 22.53
N GLU A 307 -31.09 0.43 23.58
CA GLU A 307 -32.07 0.44 24.67
C GLU A 307 -33.27 1.37 24.43
N SER A 308 -33.34 2.04 23.27
CA SER A 308 -34.48 2.88 22.90
C SER A 308 -34.76 2.79 21.40
N GLU A 309 -36.00 3.09 21.00
CA GLU A 309 -36.39 3.15 19.59
C GLU A 309 -35.55 4.17 18.82
N GLU A 310 -35.23 5.31 19.43
CA GLU A 310 -34.37 6.33 18.85
C GLU A 310 -32.96 5.79 18.54
N ARG A 311 -32.34 5.08 19.49
CA ARG A 311 -31.02 4.47 19.26
C ARG A 311 -31.07 3.40 18.17
N ILE A 312 -32.17 2.64 18.09
CA ILE A 312 -32.40 1.69 16.99
C ILE A 312 -32.45 2.42 15.65
N ASP A 313 -33.23 3.50 15.56
CA ASP A 313 -33.36 4.27 14.32
C ASP A 313 -32.05 4.95 13.91
N GLN A 314 -31.27 5.46 14.86
CA GLN A 314 -29.91 5.95 14.62
C GLN A 314 -29.03 4.82 14.06
N ALA A 315 -29.04 3.63 14.68
CA ALA A 315 -28.19 2.53 14.23
C ALA A 315 -28.55 2.02 12.83
N VAL A 316 -29.84 1.95 12.50
CA VAL A 316 -30.29 1.66 11.13
C VAL A 316 -29.87 2.78 10.18
N GLY A 317 -30.00 4.05 10.61
CA GLY A 317 -29.57 5.22 9.86
C GLY A 317 -28.07 5.23 9.54
N ALA A 318 -27.23 4.62 10.37
CA ALA A 318 -25.79 4.48 10.11
C ALA A 318 -25.50 3.76 8.79
N LEU A 319 -26.40 2.88 8.31
CA LEU A 319 -26.25 2.17 7.04
C LEU A 319 -26.39 3.06 5.79
N GLN A 320 -26.93 4.27 5.97
CA GLN A 320 -27.07 5.29 4.94
C GLN A 320 -25.98 6.37 5.04
N THR A 321 -25.33 6.46 6.21
CA THR A 321 -24.23 7.39 6.43
C THR A 321 -22.99 6.91 5.68
N GLN A 322 -22.69 7.53 4.54
CA GLN A 322 -21.46 7.25 3.83
C GLN A 322 -20.27 7.83 4.61
N ILE A 323 -19.40 6.94 5.08
CA ILE A 323 -18.08 7.26 5.63
C ILE A 323 -17.04 6.78 4.63
N ASP A 324 -16.24 7.71 4.13
CA ASP A 324 -15.06 7.37 3.36
C ASP A 324 -13.96 6.96 4.33
N ILE A 325 -13.56 5.69 4.29
CA ILE A 325 -12.50 5.13 5.16
C ILE A 325 -11.19 4.97 4.40
N MET A 326 -11.04 5.68 3.27
CA MET A 326 -9.75 5.71 2.60
C MET A 326 -8.71 6.31 3.55
N THR A 327 -7.81 5.45 4.03
CA THR A 327 -6.51 5.83 4.59
C THR A 327 -5.90 6.86 3.65
N ASP A 328 -5.41 7.98 4.18
CA ASP A 328 -4.66 8.94 3.38
C ASP A 328 -3.56 8.18 2.63
N LEU A 329 -3.73 8.07 1.32
CA LEU A 329 -2.78 7.38 0.45
C LEU A 329 -1.42 8.06 0.64
N LEU A 330 -0.41 7.33 1.11
CA LEU A 330 0.94 7.88 1.28
C LEU A 330 1.46 8.41 -0.05
N VAL A 331 1.10 7.74 -1.15
CA VAL A 331 1.47 8.18 -2.50
C VAL A 331 0.90 9.55 -2.84
N SER A 332 -0.24 9.96 -2.25
CA SER A 332 -0.87 11.26 -2.48
C SER A 332 -0.27 12.40 -1.64
N LYS A 333 0.55 12.09 -0.64
CA LYS A 333 1.15 13.11 0.23
C LYS A 333 2.28 13.83 -0.50
N PRO A 334 2.38 15.17 -0.35
CA PRO A 334 3.52 15.91 -0.86
C PRO A 334 4.86 15.43 -0.29
N LEU A 335 5.94 15.64 -1.03
CA LEU A 335 7.31 15.35 -0.61
C LEU A 335 8.21 16.53 -0.97
N GLU A 336 8.93 17.06 0.01
CA GLU A 336 9.96 18.09 -0.21
C GLU A 336 11.32 17.42 -0.42
N LEU A 337 12.01 17.77 -1.50
CA LEU A 337 13.37 17.34 -1.79
C LEU A 337 14.39 18.21 -1.04
N PRO A 338 15.64 17.74 -0.80
CA PRO A 338 16.66 18.50 -0.07
C PRO A 338 16.94 19.91 -0.62
N CYS A 339 16.82 20.13 -1.93
CA CYS A 339 16.93 21.44 -2.58
C CYS A 339 15.74 22.39 -2.34
N GLY A 340 14.70 21.96 -1.62
CA GLY A 340 13.48 22.73 -1.35
C GLY A 340 12.39 22.60 -2.42
N LEU A 341 12.60 21.80 -3.47
CA LEU A 341 11.56 21.50 -4.46
C LEU A 341 10.48 20.62 -3.84
N THR A 342 9.24 21.10 -3.79
CA THR A 342 8.09 20.32 -3.30
C THR A 342 7.36 19.62 -4.44
N LEU A 343 7.23 18.30 -4.34
CA LEU A 343 6.43 17.47 -5.23
C LEU A 343 5.02 17.33 -4.65
N PRO A 344 3.94 17.51 -5.43
CA PRO A 344 2.57 17.45 -4.92
C PRO A 344 2.11 16.03 -4.57
N ASN A 345 2.79 15.01 -5.06
CA ASN A 345 2.60 13.60 -4.72
C ASN A 345 3.86 12.80 -5.07
N ARG A 346 3.89 11.50 -4.75
CA ARG A 346 5.09 10.65 -4.86
C ARG A 346 5.20 9.88 -6.19
N LEU A 347 4.34 10.16 -7.18
CA LEU A 347 4.37 9.50 -8.49
C LEU A 347 5.24 10.28 -9.48
N VAL A 348 6.17 9.57 -10.12
CA VAL A 348 7.10 10.12 -11.09
C VAL A 348 6.89 9.45 -12.44
N LYS A 349 6.65 10.24 -13.49
CA LYS A 349 6.74 9.72 -14.87
C LYS A 349 8.23 9.49 -15.12
N ALA A 350 8.62 8.22 -15.21
CA ALA A 350 10.02 7.85 -15.39
C ALA A 350 10.50 8.21 -16.81
N ALA A 351 11.81 8.42 -16.97
CA ALA A 351 12.41 8.70 -18.26
C ALA A 351 12.21 7.54 -19.26
N LEU A 352 11.90 7.89 -20.51
CA LEU A 352 11.64 6.95 -21.61
C LEU A 352 12.42 7.40 -22.85
N ALA A 353 12.96 6.45 -23.62
CA ALA A 353 13.61 6.76 -24.90
C ALA A 353 12.53 7.10 -25.95
N GLU A 354 12.33 8.40 -26.16
CA GLU A 354 11.21 8.91 -26.95
C GLU A 354 11.50 8.96 -28.45
N GLU A 355 12.72 9.31 -28.83
CA GLU A 355 13.14 9.47 -30.23
C GLU A 355 12.20 10.39 -31.04
N MET A 356 11.82 11.54 -30.46
CA MET A 356 10.87 12.51 -31.03
C MET A 356 11.48 13.91 -31.29
N ALA A 357 12.80 14.05 -31.22
CA ALA A 357 13.46 15.33 -31.51
C ALA A 357 13.29 15.72 -32.99
N ASP A 358 13.41 17.03 -33.27
CA ASP A 358 13.43 17.53 -34.64
C ASP A 358 14.77 17.20 -35.35
N ARG A 359 14.90 17.63 -36.61
CA ARG A 359 16.13 17.41 -37.41
C ARG A 359 17.37 18.13 -36.87
N GLN A 360 17.19 19.05 -35.93
CA GLN A 360 18.26 19.77 -35.24
C GLN A 360 18.51 19.21 -33.84
N ASN A 361 17.89 18.07 -33.50
CA ASN A 361 17.92 17.42 -32.19
C ASN A 361 17.33 18.27 -31.06
N LEU A 362 16.39 19.16 -31.38
CA LEU A 362 15.68 19.98 -30.39
C LEU A 362 14.25 19.44 -30.13
N PRO A 363 13.68 19.68 -28.94
CA PRO A 363 12.35 19.20 -28.56
C PRO A 363 11.21 20.08 -29.11
N THR A 364 11.23 20.40 -30.41
CA THR A 364 10.28 21.35 -31.04
C THR A 364 9.14 20.69 -31.81
N THR A 365 9.10 19.36 -31.86
CA THR A 365 8.08 18.65 -32.62
C THR A 365 6.71 18.73 -31.93
N GLU A 366 5.65 18.87 -32.72
CA GLU A 366 4.27 18.87 -32.19
C GLU A 366 3.95 17.59 -31.41
N GLN A 367 4.57 16.48 -31.81
CA GLN A 367 4.46 15.21 -31.11
C GLN A 367 5.03 15.27 -29.69
N MET A 368 6.21 15.90 -29.51
CA MET A 368 6.78 16.14 -28.19
C MET A 368 5.82 16.96 -27.32
N GLU A 369 5.24 18.03 -27.89
CA GLU A 369 4.31 18.89 -27.17
C GLU A 369 3.04 18.14 -26.73
N ARG A 370 2.42 17.34 -27.60
CA ARG A 370 1.22 16.56 -27.25
C ARG A 370 1.51 15.52 -26.17
N THR A 371 2.60 14.77 -26.31
CA THR A 371 2.93 13.68 -25.38
C THR A 371 3.25 14.22 -23.99
N TYR A 372 4.10 15.25 -23.88
CA TYR A 372 4.42 15.83 -22.58
C TYR A 372 3.30 16.68 -22.01
N GLY A 373 2.48 17.32 -22.86
CA GLY A 373 1.26 17.98 -22.43
C GLY A 373 0.28 17.00 -21.78
N ALA A 374 0.12 15.79 -22.34
CA ALA A 374 -0.76 14.77 -21.77
C ALA A 374 -0.28 14.29 -20.39
N TRP A 375 1.04 14.12 -20.19
CA TRP A 375 1.59 13.84 -18.87
C TRP A 375 1.49 15.04 -17.92
N ALA A 376 1.70 16.27 -18.40
CA ALA A 376 1.56 17.48 -17.57
C ALA A 376 0.16 17.57 -16.95
N ASP A 377 -0.87 17.18 -17.70
CA ASP A 377 -2.27 17.19 -17.24
C ASP A 377 -2.65 15.93 -16.43
N GLY A 378 -1.76 14.94 -16.35
CA GLY A 378 -2.08 13.62 -15.80
C GLY A 378 -2.07 13.51 -14.28
N GLY A 379 -1.72 14.58 -13.56
CA GLY A 379 -1.65 14.62 -12.09
C GLY A 379 -0.36 14.02 -11.50
N TRP A 380 0.72 13.98 -12.28
CA TRP A 380 2.02 13.47 -11.82
C TRP A 380 2.64 14.39 -10.75
N GLY A 381 3.37 13.80 -9.81
CA GLY A 381 4.17 14.52 -8.83
C GLY A 381 5.45 15.09 -9.45
N MET A 382 6.02 14.38 -10.41
CA MET A 382 7.20 14.82 -11.17
C MET A 382 7.22 14.18 -12.56
N ILE A 383 7.74 14.90 -13.55
CA ILE A 383 7.97 14.42 -14.92
C ILE A 383 9.47 14.39 -15.20
N LEU A 384 10.01 13.21 -15.52
CA LEU A 384 11.35 13.08 -16.08
C LEU A 384 11.27 13.09 -17.62
N THR A 385 12.13 13.87 -18.26
CA THR A 385 12.25 13.81 -19.72
C THR A 385 12.88 12.50 -20.19
N GLY A 386 12.76 12.20 -21.48
CA GLY A 386 13.66 11.27 -22.14
C GLY A 386 15.10 11.80 -22.16
N ASN A 387 16.02 10.98 -22.68
CA ASN A 387 17.44 11.31 -22.77
C ASN A 387 17.68 12.62 -23.53
N VAL A 388 18.30 13.59 -22.86
CA VAL A 388 18.93 14.74 -23.49
C VAL A 388 20.43 14.52 -23.51
N GLN A 389 20.99 14.40 -24.71
CA GLN A 389 22.40 14.15 -24.90
C GLN A 389 23.19 15.44 -24.68
N ILE A 390 24.19 15.39 -23.79
CA ILE A 390 25.05 16.55 -23.46
C ILE A 390 26.00 16.93 -24.61
N ASP A 391 26.08 16.08 -25.63
CA ASP A 391 26.99 16.19 -26.75
C ASP A 391 26.31 15.70 -28.02
N ASP A 392 26.02 16.62 -28.95
CA ASP A 392 25.36 16.31 -30.21
C ASP A 392 26.19 15.43 -31.15
N ARG A 393 27.49 15.25 -30.87
CA ARG A 393 28.35 14.30 -31.58
C ARG A 393 27.91 12.85 -31.35
N TYR A 394 27.32 12.56 -30.19
CA TYR A 394 27.01 11.20 -29.76
C TYR A 394 25.54 11.08 -29.32
N LEU A 395 24.69 10.53 -30.19
CA LEU A 395 23.30 10.21 -29.82
C LEU A 395 23.12 8.73 -29.53
N GLY A 396 22.24 8.39 -28.59
CA GLY A 396 21.84 7.01 -28.31
C GLY A 396 20.83 6.48 -29.33
N GLY A 397 19.85 7.32 -29.68
CA GLY A 397 18.92 7.14 -30.80
C GLY A 397 19.05 8.25 -31.84
N PHE A 398 18.67 7.98 -33.09
CA PHE A 398 18.81 8.96 -34.19
C PHE A 398 18.00 10.25 -34.00
N SER A 399 16.93 10.17 -33.22
CA SER A 399 16.03 11.29 -32.92
C SER A 399 16.03 11.65 -31.43
N ASP A 400 17.16 11.42 -30.74
CA ASP A 400 17.36 11.92 -29.38
C ASP A 400 17.48 13.44 -29.36
N CYS A 401 17.04 14.05 -28.25
CA CYS A 401 17.28 15.47 -28.01
C CYS A 401 18.74 15.69 -27.59
N SER A 402 19.31 16.83 -27.91
CA SER A 402 20.67 17.19 -27.47
C SER A 402 20.84 18.69 -27.26
N ILE A 403 21.88 19.04 -26.51
CA ILE A 403 22.44 20.39 -26.55
C ILE A 403 23.28 20.51 -27.81
N ASN A 404 22.65 21.00 -28.89
CA ASN A 404 23.28 21.10 -30.20
C ASN A 404 24.30 22.25 -30.25
N GLY A 405 25.58 21.92 -30.16
CA GLY A 405 26.67 22.91 -30.15
C GLY A 405 26.89 23.65 -31.47
N LYS A 406 26.20 23.26 -32.56
CA LYS A 406 26.27 23.95 -33.86
C LYS A 406 25.24 25.08 -33.99
N LEU A 407 24.33 25.22 -33.04
CA LEU A 407 23.32 26.26 -33.01
C LEU A 407 23.72 27.39 -32.07
N PRO A 408 23.25 28.64 -32.30
CA PRO A 408 23.31 29.69 -31.30
C PRO A 408 22.63 29.23 -30.00
N GLU A 409 23.26 29.50 -28.85
CA GLU A 409 22.75 29.06 -27.55
C GLU A 409 21.33 29.59 -27.30
N GLU A 410 21.03 30.81 -27.75
CA GLU A 410 19.70 31.44 -27.60
C GLU A 410 18.61 30.58 -28.24
N LYS A 411 18.89 29.99 -29.41
CA LYS A 411 17.94 29.12 -30.10
C LYS A 411 17.72 27.80 -29.35
N VAL A 412 18.79 27.22 -28.81
CA VAL A 412 18.69 26.00 -27.99
C VAL A 412 17.88 26.31 -26.73
N LEU A 413 18.20 27.41 -26.06
CA LEU A 413 17.51 27.87 -24.86
C LEU A 413 16.02 28.12 -25.11
N GLU A 414 15.65 28.80 -26.20
CA GLU A 414 14.24 29.03 -26.55
C GLU A 414 13.47 27.72 -26.78
N ALA A 415 14.08 26.75 -27.47
CA ALA A 415 13.46 25.45 -27.71
C ALA A 415 13.17 24.70 -26.40
N TYR A 416 14.16 24.64 -25.50
CA TYR A 416 13.99 23.99 -24.20
C TYR A 416 13.06 24.76 -23.25
N LYS A 417 13.05 26.10 -23.33
CA LYS A 417 12.11 26.96 -22.59
C LYS A 417 10.67 26.70 -23.01
N LYS A 418 10.41 26.60 -24.32
CA LYS A 418 9.08 26.23 -24.84
C LYS A 418 8.68 24.84 -24.35
N PHE A 419 9.59 23.88 -24.46
CA PHE A 419 9.34 22.50 -24.08
C PHE A 419 8.99 22.35 -22.59
N VAL A 420 9.79 22.93 -21.69
CA VAL A 420 9.49 22.87 -20.25
C VAL A 420 8.22 23.64 -19.88
N GLY A 421 7.89 24.70 -20.62
CA GLY A 421 6.60 25.38 -20.50
C GLY A 421 5.41 24.46 -20.77
N VAL A 422 5.53 23.53 -21.73
CA VAL A 422 4.50 22.50 -21.98
C VAL A 422 4.42 21.51 -20.82
N CYS A 423 5.56 20.99 -20.36
CA CYS A 423 5.62 20.03 -19.24
C CYS A 423 5.06 20.62 -17.94
N ARG A 424 5.27 21.91 -17.72
CA ARG A 424 4.88 22.65 -16.51
C ARG A 424 3.56 23.41 -16.65
N ARG A 425 2.76 23.18 -17.70
CA ARG A 425 1.52 23.97 -17.94
C ARG A 425 0.46 23.89 -16.82
N LYS A 426 0.60 22.93 -15.90
CA LYS A 426 -0.19 22.78 -14.66
C LYS A 426 0.64 22.90 -13.38
N GLY A 427 1.88 23.40 -13.48
CA GLY A 427 2.81 23.54 -12.35
C GLY A 427 3.54 22.25 -11.97
N THR A 428 3.44 21.19 -12.77
CA THR A 428 4.10 19.89 -12.50
C THR A 428 5.62 20.01 -12.53
N PRO A 429 6.33 19.69 -11.43
CA PRO A 429 7.79 19.66 -11.41
C PRO A 429 8.36 18.80 -12.55
N THR A 430 9.32 19.35 -13.29
CA THR A 430 9.89 18.74 -14.48
C THR A 430 11.41 18.76 -14.41
N ILE A 431 12.00 17.57 -14.51
CA ILE A 431 13.44 17.33 -14.41
C ILE A 431 13.95 16.80 -15.75
N MET A 432 15.04 17.38 -16.25
CA MET A 432 15.65 16.95 -17.50
C MET A 432 16.60 15.78 -17.25
N GLN A 433 16.35 14.62 -17.84
CA GLN A 433 17.32 13.52 -17.80
C GLN A 433 18.45 13.79 -18.79
N ILE A 434 19.68 13.95 -18.29
CA ILE A 434 20.86 14.27 -19.08
C ILE A 434 21.77 13.04 -19.19
N ASN A 435 22.26 12.77 -20.40
CA ASN A 435 22.96 11.53 -20.72
C ASN A 435 24.12 11.74 -21.70
N HIS A 436 25.02 10.77 -21.74
CA HIS A 436 25.97 10.57 -22.82
C HIS A 436 26.04 9.07 -23.15
N PRO A 437 25.89 8.65 -24.42
CA PRO A 437 25.73 7.23 -24.74
C PRO A 437 27.03 6.43 -24.60
N GLY A 438 28.18 7.10 -24.61
CA GLY A 438 29.51 6.48 -24.52
C GLY A 438 29.73 5.52 -25.68
N ARG A 439 30.15 4.28 -25.40
CA ARG A 439 30.32 3.24 -26.44
C ARG A 439 29.02 2.82 -27.16
N GLN A 440 27.84 3.26 -26.70
CA GLN A 440 26.54 2.85 -27.25
C GLN A 440 25.93 3.81 -28.29
N SER A 441 26.71 4.73 -28.87
CA SER A 441 26.18 5.61 -29.92
C SER A 441 26.26 4.91 -31.30
N PRO A 442 25.13 4.66 -31.99
CA PRO A 442 25.16 4.02 -33.30
C PRO A 442 25.94 4.83 -34.34
N ILE A 443 26.49 4.14 -35.35
CA ILE A 443 27.09 4.78 -36.50
C ILE A 443 26.03 5.63 -37.24
N GLY A 444 26.40 6.86 -37.59
CA GLY A 444 25.47 7.83 -38.19
C GLY A 444 24.51 8.52 -37.22
N ALA A 445 24.50 8.14 -35.93
CA ALA A 445 23.74 8.85 -34.91
C ALA A 445 24.57 9.99 -34.32
N GLY A 446 24.04 11.21 -34.42
CA GLY A 446 24.71 12.45 -34.02
C GLY A 446 25.53 13.09 -35.12
N SER A 447 26.30 14.11 -34.74
CA SER A 447 26.95 15.01 -35.67
C SER A 447 28.42 14.67 -35.96
N LYS A 448 28.93 13.57 -35.37
CA LYS A 448 30.29 13.06 -35.56
C LYS A 448 30.52 12.50 -36.97
N SER A 449 31.74 12.62 -37.48
CA SER A 449 32.12 12.03 -38.78
C SER A 449 32.08 10.51 -38.75
N PHE A 450 31.91 9.86 -39.92
CA PHE A 450 31.87 8.40 -40.04
C PHE A 450 33.15 7.69 -39.55
N LEU A 451 34.29 8.38 -39.54
CA LEU A 451 35.57 7.86 -39.06
C LEU A 451 35.81 8.12 -37.56
N ALA A 452 34.98 8.95 -36.92
CA ALA A 452 35.11 9.27 -35.50
C ALA A 452 34.60 8.12 -34.63
N LYS A 453 35.41 7.68 -33.69
CA LYS A 453 35.05 6.62 -32.74
C LYS A 453 34.16 7.16 -31.61
N ASN A 454 33.32 6.30 -31.08
CA ASN A 454 32.66 6.51 -29.79
C ASN A 454 33.71 6.66 -28.68
N ILE A 455 33.35 7.29 -27.57
CA ILE A 455 34.23 7.44 -26.40
C ILE A 455 33.77 6.57 -25.24
N ALA A 456 34.72 6.07 -24.45
CA ALA A 456 34.48 5.22 -23.29
C ALA A 456 35.65 5.33 -22.30
N PRO A 457 35.46 4.91 -21.03
CA PRO A 457 36.57 4.86 -20.06
C PRO A 457 37.75 4.02 -20.55
N SER A 458 37.51 2.96 -21.31
CA SER A 458 38.53 2.11 -21.91
C SER A 458 38.10 1.63 -23.29
N ALA A 459 39.05 1.19 -24.12
CA ALA A 459 38.81 0.67 -25.47
C ALA A 459 38.17 -0.75 -25.47
N VAL A 460 37.04 -0.90 -24.76
CA VAL A 460 36.31 -2.15 -24.59
C VAL A 460 34.97 -2.08 -25.36
N PRO A 461 34.80 -2.84 -26.45
CA PRO A 461 33.55 -2.89 -27.22
C PRO A 461 32.35 -3.37 -26.40
N LEU A 462 31.14 -3.08 -26.88
CA LEU A 462 29.89 -3.62 -26.33
C LEU A 462 29.81 -5.15 -26.48
N ASP A 463 29.56 -5.85 -25.39
CA ASP A 463 29.28 -7.28 -25.40
C ASP A 463 27.77 -7.54 -25.50
N MET A 464 27.28 -7.77 -26.73
CA MET A 464 25.88 -8.14 -26.99
C MET A 464 25.67 -9.64 -27.14
N GLY A 465 26.69 -10.46 -26.82
CA GLY A 465 26.65 -11.91 -26.95
C GLY A 465 27.52 -12.46 -28.08
N ASN A 466 27.70 -13.78 -28.06
CA ASN A 466 28.71 -14.48 -28.86
C ASN A 466 28.24 -14.94 -30.25
N ASP A 467 26.96 -14.76 -30.60
CA ASP A 467 26.44 -15.14 -31.91
C ASP A 467 26.93 -14.21 -33.03
N ILE A 468 26.89 -14.71 -34.26
CA ILE A 468 27.44 -14.02 -35.44
C ILE A 468 26.76 -12.66 -35.65
N ILE A 469 25.45 -12.56 -35.41
CA ILE A 469 24.71 -11.31 -35.65
C ILE A 469 25.06 -10.28 -34.58
N SER A 470 25.12 -10.68 -33.31
CA SER A 470 25.57 -9.80 -32.22
C SER A 470 26.99 -9.28 -32.45
N LYS A 471 27.92 -10.13 -32.92
CA LYS A 471 29.28 -9.71 -33.31
C LYS A 471 29.30 -8.73 -34.48
N ILE A 472 28.45 -8.94 -35.49
CA ILE A 472 28.29 -8.01 -36.61
C ILE A 472 27.77 -6.66 -36.12
N VAL A 473 26.72 -6.63 -35.28
CA VAL A 473 26.18 -5.37 -34.75
C VAL A 473 27.22 -4.66 -33.86
N THR A 474 27.89 -5.37 -32.94
CA THR A 474 28.97 -4.78 -32.14
C THR A 474 30.06 -4.16 -33.02
N THR A 475 30.48 -4.86 -34.07
CA THR A 475 31.62 -4.43 -34.90
C THR A 475 31.24 -3.30 -35.86
N PHE A 476 30.09 -3.39 -36.53
CA PHE A 476 29.73 -2.50 -37.63
C PHE A 476 28.74 -1.38 -37.25
N VAL A 477 27.99 -1.52 -36.14
CA VAL A 477 27.04 -0.48 -35.68
C VAL A 477 27.64 0.39 -34.58
N PHE A 478 28.32 -0.21 -33.60
CA PHE A 478 28.89 0.53 -32.46
C PHE A 478 30.41 0.70 -32.54
N GLY A 479 31.12 -0.30 -33.07
CA GLY A 479 32.57 -0.30 -33.20
C GLY A 479 33.31 -0.37 -31.86
N CYS A 480 34.65 -0.36 -31.93
CA CYS A 480 35.51 -0.25 -30.77
C CYS A 480 35.66 1.23 -30.36
N PRO A 481 35.33 1.62 -29.11
CA PRO A 481 35.45 3.01 -28.68
C PRO A 481 36.91 3.45 -28.53
N LYS A 482 37.14 4.75 -28.62
CA LYS A 482 38.37 5.43 -28.17
C LYS A 482 38.35 5.49 -26.64
N GLU A 483 39.44 5.08 -26.02
CA GLU A 483 39.67 5.35 -24.60
C GLU A 483 39.81 6.85 -24.36
N MET A 484 39.04 7.37 -23.41
CA MET A 484 39.06 8.80 -23.06
C MET A 484 40.40 9.21 -22.44
N THR A 485 40.94 10.33 -22.89
CA THR A 485 42.02 11.04 -22.18
C THR A 485 41.45 11.78 -20.96
N LEU A 486 42.32 12.29 -20.08
CA LEU A 486 41.87 13.15 -18.97
C LEU A 486 41.18 14.43 -19.48
N GLU A 487 41.62 14.95 -20.63
CA GLU A 487 40.98 16.09 -21.30
C GLU A 487 39.58 15.74 -21.83
N ASP A 488 39.41 14.54 -22.40
CA ASP A 488 38.08 14.06 -22.83
C ASP A 488 37.13 13.92 -21.62
N ILE A 489 37.63 13.47 -20.47
CA ILE A 489 36.84 13.37 -19.22
C ILE A 489 36.44 14.75 -18.72
N ASP A 490 37.36 15.71 -18.69
CA ASP A 490 37.10 17.09 -18.29
C ASP A 490 36.10 17.79 -19.23
N ASP A 491 36.20 17.58 -20.55
CA ASP A 491 35.21 18.09 -21.53
C ASP A 491 33.81 17.51 -21.24
N VAL A 492 33.71 16.21 -20.96
CA VAL A 492 32.43 15.58 -20.60
C VAL A 492 31.84 16.17 -19.31
N VAL A 493 32.65 16.36 -18.27
CA VAL A 493 32.22 17.00 -17.00
C VAL A 493 31.68 18.41 -17.28
N LYS A 494 32.41 19.22 -18.06
CA LYS A 494 31.99 20.57 -18.45
C LYS A 494 30.69 20.57 -19.25
N ARG A 495 30.49 19.59 -20.14
CA ARG A 495 29.26 19.46 -20.94
C ARG A 495 28.04 19.06 -20.11
N PHE A 496 28.20 18.18 -19.10
CA PHE A 496 27.14 17.93 -18.12
C PHE A 496 26.75 19.21 -17.38
N ALA A 497 27.74 19.96 -16.87
CA ALA A 497 27.49 21.22 -16.17
C ALA A 497 26.83 22.27 -17.06
N ASN A 498 27.30 22.43 -18.32
CA ASN A 498 26.70 23.35 -19.28
C ASN A 498 25.27 22.97 -19.65
N THR A 499 24.98 21.68 -19.81
CA THR A 499 23.63 21.18 -20.08
C THR A 499 22.69 21.50 -18.91
N ALA A 500 23.14 21.27 -17.66
CA ALA A 500 22.37 21.61 -16.48
C ALA A 500 22.14 23.13 -16.34
N ARG A 501 23.14 23.95 -16.68
CA ARG A 501 23.01 25.42 -16.72
C ARG A 501 21.94 25.85 -17.74
N ILE A 502 21.95 25.27 -18.95
CA ILE A 502 20.94 25.55 -19.98
C ILE A 502 19.55 25.09 -19.50
N ALA A 503 19.44 23.92 -18.87
CA ALA A 503 18.18 23.44 -18.30
C ALA A 503 17.64 24.39 -17.21
N ALA A 504 18.50 24.85 -16.29
CA ALA A 504 18.14 25.83 -15.28
C ALA A 504 17.69 27.16 -15.91
N ALA A 505 18.42 27.67 -16.91
CA ALA A 505 18.06 28.90 -17.62
C ALA A 505 16.75 28.77 -18.42
N ALA A 506 16.45 27.57 -18.94
CA ALA A 506 15.20 27.28 -19.64
C ALA A 506 13.99 27.21 -18.70
N GLY A 507 14.20 26.94 -17.41
CA GLY A 507 13.15 26.86 -16.40
C GLY A 507 12.75 25.44 -15.98
N PHE A 508 13.63 24.45 -16.19
CA PHE A 508 13.50 23.14 -15.54
C PHE A 508 13.72 23.28 -14.02
N ASP A 509 13.09 22.41 -13.23
CA ASP A 509 13.29 22.41 -11.77
C ASP A 509 14.57 21.67 -11.36
N GLY A 510 15.19 20.93 -12.30
CA GLY A 510 16.41 20.19 -12.05
C GLY A 510 16.86 19.32 -13.22
N VAL A 511 17.91 18.54 -12.97
CA VAL A 511 18.40 17.47 -13.85
C VAL A 511 18.51 16.12 -13.14
N GLU A 512 18.33 15.04 -13.89
CA GLU A 512 18.69 13.69 -13.47
C GLU A 512 19.87 13.21 -14.31
N ILE A 513 20.97 12.88 -13.64
CA ILE A 513 22.18 12.36 -14.28
C ILE A 513 21.97 10.88 -14.57
N HIS A 514 22.12 10.46 -15.83
CA HIS A 514 21.95 9.07 -16.20
C HIS A 514 23.27 8.27 -16.07
N ALA A 515 23.39 7.47 -15.00
CA ALA A 515 24.52 6.57 -14.74
C ALA A 515 24.11 5.09 -14.68
N ALA A 516 23.19 4.68 -15.56
CA ALA A 516 22.64 3.32 -15.62
C ALA A 516 22.59 2.82 -17.07
N HIS A 517 22.04 1.62 -17.27
CA HIS A 517 21.79 1.00 -18.58
C HIS A 517 23.01 0.84 -19.50
N GLY A 518 24.22 0.92 -18.94
CA GLY A 518 25.47 0.80 -19.67
C GLY A 518 25.87 2.03 -20.48
N TYR A 519 25.24 3.20 -20.28
CA TYR A 519 25.68 4.48 -20.86
C TYR A 519 26.99 4.96 -20.23
N LEU A 520 27.55 6.10 -20.68
CA LEU A 520 28.94 6.47 -20.39
C LEU A 520 29.29 6.41 -18.90
N LEU A 521 28.49 7.03 -18.03
CA LEU A 521 28.78 7.06 -16.59
C LEU A 521 28.66 5.66 -15.95
N SER A 522 27.70 4.84 -16.40
CA SER A 522 27.62 3.42 -16.01
C SER A 522 28.84 2.62 -16.49
N GLN A 523 29.40 2.95 -17.65
CA GLN A 523 30.63 2.32 -18.15
C GLN A 523 31.82 2.62 -17.24
N PHE A 524 31.90 3.83 -16.66
CA PHE A 524 32.94 4.17 -15.69
C PHE A 524 32.77 3.40 -14.38
N LEU A 525 31.53 3.27 -13.88
CA LEU A 525 31.25 2.58 -12.61
C LEU A 525 31.59 1.08 -12.65
N SER A 526 31.42 0.45 -13.81
CA SER A 526 31.61 -1.00 -13.97
C SER A 526 33.08 -1.37 -14.21
N ALA A 527 33.60 -2.30 -13.39
CA ALA A 527 34.92 -2.90 -13.60
C ALA A 527 35.02 -3.73 -14.88
N LYS A 528 33.88 -4.09 -15.51
CA LYS A 528 33.84 -4.86 -16.76
C LYS A 528 34.25 -3.99 -17.95
N SER A 529 33.78 -2.74 -17.99
CA SER A 529 34.03 -1.78 -19.08
C SER A 529 35.13 -0.76 -18.77
N ASN A 530 35.40 -0.48 -17.49
CA ASN A 530 36.46 0.44 -17.08
C ASN A 530 37.71 -0.34 -16.64
N LYS A 531 38.75 -0.29 -17.47
CA LYS A 531 40.06 -0.93 -17.27
C LYS A 531 41.18 0.10 -17.01
N ARG A 532 40.81 1.35 -16.70
CA ARG A 532 41.79 2.41 -16.43
C ARG A 532 42.56 2.13 -15.15
N THR A 533 43.78 2.65 -15.09
CA THR A 533 44.68 2.59 -13.94
C THR A 533 45.00 3.97 -13.35
N ASP A 534 44.36 5.02 -13.87
CA ASP A 534 44.48 6.39 -13.38
C ASP A 534 43.39 6.71 -12.33
N ALA A 535 43.24 8.00 -12.00
CA ALA A 535 42.29 8.46 -10.99
C ALA A 535 40.81 8.14 -11.28
N TYR A 536 40.48 7.66 -12.47
CA TYR A 536 39.11 7.33 -12.90
C TYR A 536 38.86 5.83 -13.08
N GLY A 537 39.78 4.95 -12.66
CA GLY A 537 39.58 3.50 -12.71
C GLY A 537 40.36 2.71 -11.66
N GLY A 538 40.24 1.38 -11.71
CA GLY A 538 40.75 0.50 -10.66
C GLY A 538 39.74 0.32 -9.54
N SER A 539 39.91 0.99 -8.40
CA SER A 539 39.04 0.85 -7.21
C SER A 539 37.62 1.34 -7.44
N ALA A 540 36.66 0.87 -6.63
CA ALA A 540 35.27 1.31 -6.70
C ALA A 540 35.16 2.84 -6.55
N ALA A 541 35.90 3.43 -5.60
CA ALA A 541 36.01 4.87 -5.41
C ALA A 541 36.53 5.64 -6.63
N ALA A 542 37.63 5.17 -7.25
CA ALA A 542 38.18 5.81 -8.44
C ALA A 542 37.19 5.76 -9.63
N ARG A 543 36.46 4.66 -9.78
CA ARG A 543 35.41 4.50 -10.80
C ARG A 543 34.21 5.44 -10.58
N ALA A 544 33.86 5.75 -9.33
CA ALA A 544 32.81 6.72 -9.00
C ALA A 544 33.24 8.19 -9.17
N LYS A 545 34.55 8.47 -9.24
CA LYS A 545 35.08 9.84 -9.25
C LYS A 545 34.47 10.71 -10.34
N ILE A 546 34.24 10.18 -11.55
CA ILE A 546 33.65 10.95 -12.64
C ILE A 546 32.24 11.46 -12.29
N ILE A 547 31.43 10.67 -11.57
CA ILE A 547 30.08 11.09 -11.16
C ILE A 547 30.19 12.17 -10.08
N VAL A 548 31.11 12.01 -9.13
CA VAL A 548 31.40 13.01 -8.11
C VAL A 548 31.80 14.35 -8.75
N ASP A 549 32.67 14.32 -9.77
CA ASP A 549 33.10 15.53 -10.49
C ASP A 549 31.94 16.15 -11.29
N VAL A 550 31.11 15.34 -11.95
CA VAL A 550 29.91 15.81 -12.67
C VAL A 550 28.92 16.48 -11.71
N VAL A 551 28.60 15.87 -10.57
CA VAL A 551 27.67 16.45 -9.59
C VAL A 551 28.20 17.76 -9.05
N LYS A 552 29.50 17.83 -8.67
CA LYS A 552 30.14 19.06 -8.22
C LYS A 552 30.09 20.16 -9.28
N ALA A 553 30.38 19.82 -10.54
CA ALA A 553 30.35 20.78 -11.63
C ALA A 553 28.93 21.30 -11.92
N ILE A 554 27.91 20.44 -11.85
CA ILE A 554 26.50 20.85 -11.97
C ILE A 554 26.11 21.76 -10.82
N ARG A 555 26.40 21.38 -9.57
CA ARG A 555 26.09 22.21 -8.38
C ARG A 555 26.76 23.58 -8.43
N ALA A 556 27.96 23.68 -9.00
CA ALA A 556 28.63 24.96 -9.20
C ALA A 556 28.02 25.80 -10.32
N ALA A 557 27.36 25.17 -11.31
CA ALA A 557 26.80 25.83 -12.49
C ALA A 557 25.31 26.19 -12.37
N THR A 558 24.62 25.71 -11.33
CA THR A 558 23.18 25.90 -11.13
C THR A 558 22.84 26.49 -9.76
N PRO A 559 21.67 27.13 -9.58
CA PRO A 559 21.21 27.61 -8.28
C PRO A 559 21.08 26.50 -7.23
N ALA A 560 21.15 26.86 -5.94
CA ALA A 560 21.06 25.89 -4.83
C ALA A 560 19.72 25.15 -4.77
N ASN A 561 18.64 25.79 -5.21
CA ASN A 561 17.29 25.19 -5.27
C ASN A 561 17.03 24.39 -6.56
N PHE A 562 18.04 24.24 -7.43
CA PHE A 562 17.93 23.40 -8.62
C PHE A 562 18.18 21.94 -8.26
N CYS A 563 17.22 21.08 -8.56
CA CYS A 563 17.26 19.66 -8.18
C CYS A 563 18.33 18.90 -8.99
N VAL A 564 19.11 18.05 -8.31
CA VAL A 564 20.09 17.13 -8.94
C VAL A 564 19.83 15.71 -8.46
N GLY A 565 19.23 14.91 -9.34
CA GLY A 565 19.03 13.48 -9.15
C GLY A 565 20.09 12.64 -9.86
N LEU A 566 20.21 11.37 -9.47
CA LEU A 566 21.07 10.40 -10.14
C LEU A 566 20.31 9.10 -10.38
N LYS A 567 20.43 8.54 -11.59
CA LYS A 567 19.94 7.19 -11.91
C LYS A 567 21.07 6.17 -11.93
N MET A 568 20.94 5.11 -11.14
CA MET A 568 21.88 3.99 -11.08
C MET A 568 21.19 2.64 -11.34
N ASN A 569 21.98 1.67 -11.80
CA ASN A 569 21.50 0.31 -12.08
C ASN A 569 21.72 -0.60 -10.86
N SER A 570 20.73 -1.43 -10.51
CA SER A 570 20.86 -2.47 -9.47
C SER A 570 21.22 -3.84 -10.06
N ALA A 571 21.06 -4.05 -11.37
CA ALA A 571 21.16 -5.37 -12.00
C ALA A 571 22.59 -5.82 -12.36
N ASP A 572 23.59 -4.96 -12.14
CA ASP A 572 24.99 -5.28 -12.44
C ASP A 572 25.69 -6.02 -11.27
N HIS A 573 25.01 -6.20 -10.13
CA HIS A 573 25.55 -6.80 -8.91
C HIS A 573 25.02 -8.22 -8.72
N GLN A 574 25.72 -9.20 -9.32
CA GLN A 574 25.37 -10.62 -9.23
C GLN A 574 26.14 -11.34 -8.11
N SER A 575 27.00 -10.62 -7.39
CA SER A 575 27.81 -11.12 -6.28
C SER A 575 27.82 -10.17 -5.08
N PRO A 576 28.04 -10.69 -3.85
CA PRO A 576 28.17 -9.85 -2.65
C PRO A 576 29.27 -8.78 -2.76
N THR A 577 30.37 -9.10 -3.44
CA THR A 577 31.48 -8.16 -3.67
C THR A 577 31.06 -6.98 -4.56
N GLU A 578 30.36 -7.25 -5.67
CA GLU A 578 29.85 -6.20 -6.56
C GLU A 578 28.82 -5.30 -5.84
N LEU A 579 28.01 -5.87 -4.94
CA LEU A 579 27.08 -5.08 -4.12
C LEU A 579 27.84 -4.17 -3.14
N GLN A 580 28.89 -4.66 -2.50
CA GLN A 580 29.69 -3.86 -1.58
C GLN A 580 30.42 -2.71 -2.28
N GLU A 581 30.99 -2.96 -3.46
CA GLU A 581 31.58 -1.92 -4.30
C GLU A 581 30.53 -0.86 -4.70
N CYS A 582 29.31 -1.27 -5.03
CA CYS A 582 28.22 -0.33 -5.35
C CYS A 582 27.87 0.56 -4.16
N LEU A 583 27.76 -0.02 -2.95
CA LEU A 583 27.45 0.72 -1.74
C LEU A 583 28.58 1.70 -1.38
N GLU A 584 29.84 1.34 -1.64
CA GLU A 584 30.98 2.27 -1.53
C GLU A 584 30.85 3.44 -2.51
N GLN A 585 30.50 3.16 -3.77
CA GLN A 585 30.27 4.20 -4.79
C GLN A 585 29.11 5.13 -4.39
N ILE A 586 27.99 4.58 -3.91
CA ILE A 586 26.84 5.36 -3.44
C ILE A 586 27.23 6.25 -2.26
N SER A 587 28.08 5.78 -1.33
CA SER A 587 28.58 6.62 -0.23
C SER A 587 29.24 7.89 -0.74
N LEU A 588 30.19 7.76 -1.67
CA LEU A 588 30.94 8.90 -2.22
C LEU A 588 30.06 9.87 -3.02
N ILE A 589 29.07 9.33 -3.73
CA ILE A 589 28.15 10.12 -4.54
C ILE A 589 27.13 10.86 -3.64
N THR A 590 26.65 10.24 -2.58
CA THR A 590 25.67 10.88 -1.68
C THR A 590 26.29 12.01 -0.85
N GLU A 591 27.59 11.95 -0.57
CA GLU A 591 28.35 13.02 0.08
C GLU A 591 28.40 14.34 -0.70
N VAL A 592 28.28 14.30 -2.04
CA VAL A 592 28.30 15.52 -2.87
C VAL A 592 26.93 16.19 -3.03
N GLY A 593 25.93 15.74 -2.28
CA GLY A 593 24.62 16.38 -2.16
C GLY A 593 23.71 16.11 -3.34
N LEU A 594 23.21 14.87 -3.45
CA LEU A 594 22.09 14.52 -4.33
C LEU A 594 20.75 14.82 -3.67
N ASP A 595 19.75 15.20 -4.47
CA ASP A 595 18.38 15.40 -3.98
C ASP A 595 17.57 14.11 -3.94
N PHE A 596 17.83 13.20 -4.88
CA PHE A 596 17.28 11.85 -4.87
C PHE A 596 18.17 10.88 -5.66
N LEU A 597 18.07 9.59 -5.35
CA LEU A 597 18.73 8.50 -6.06
C LEU A 597 17.67 7.56 -6.64
N GLU A 598 17.64 7.44 -7.97
CA GLU A 598 16.79 6.49 -8.68
C GLU A 598 17.51 5.15 -8.84
N VAL A 599 16.88 4.09 -8.34
CA VAL A 599 17.26 2.69 -8.55
C VAL A 599 16.43 2.10 -9.69
N SER A 600 17.11 1.62 -10.72
CA SER A 600 16.51 0.93 -11.86
C SER A 600 17.27 -0.36 -12.22
N GLY A 601 16.78 -1.16 -13.17
CA GLY A 601 17.41 -2.43 -13.59
C GLY A 601 17.77 -2.47 -15.08
N GLY A 602 18.70 -3.37 -15.47
CA GLY A 602 18.99 -3.84 -16.84
C GLY A 602 19.98 -3.01 -17.68
N SER A 603 20.55 -3.60 -18.74
CA SER A 603 21.44 -2.94 -19.73
C SER A 603 21.38 -3.66 -21.09
N TYR A 604 22.04 -3.14 -22.15
CA TYR A 604 22.15 -3.87 -23.43
C TYR A 604 22.94 -5.18 -23.32
N GLU A 605 23.92 -5.24 -22.41
CA GLU A 605 24.77 -6.42 -22.16
C GLU A 605 24.11 -7.40 -21.17
N ASN A 606 23.12 -6.92 -20.40
CA ASN A 606 22.28 -7.74 -19.53
C ASN A 606 20.80 -7.33 -19.72
N PRO A 607 20.12 -7.86 -20.76
CA PRO A 607 18.83 -7.36 -21.23
C PRO A 607 17.64 -7.75 -20.32
N THR A 608 17.81 -7.81 -19.00
CA THR A 608 16.71 -7.99 -18.04
C THR A 608 15.63 -6.91 -18.15
N MET A 609 15.96 -5.74 -18.72
CA MET A 609 15.01 -4.68 -19.12
C MET A 609 14.18 -5.01 -20.37
N PHE A 610 14.71 -5.84 -21.25
CA PHE A 610 14.34 -5.90 -22.66
C PHE A 610 13.75 -7.27 -23.03
N THR A 611 14.28 -8.35 -22.47
CA THR A 611 13.74 -9.69 -22.68
C THR A 611 12.92 -10.09 -21.47
N GLY A 612 11.65 -10.38 -21.72
CA GLY A 612 10.79 -11.03 -20.74
C GLY A 612 11.36 -12.33 -20.16
N THR A 613 12.38 -12.96 -20.75
CA THR A 613 13.04 -14.18 -20.25
C THR A 613 14.39 -14.43 -20.95
N GLY A 614 15.45 -14.67 -20.18
CA GLY A 614 16.47 -15.66 -20.52
C GLY A 614 16.12 -16.98 -19.82
N GLU A 615 16.34 -18.12 -20.47
CA GLU A 615 15.86 -19.48 -20.10
C GLU A 615 16.46 -20.10 -18.81
N LYS A 616 16.70 -19.33 -17.75
CA LYS A 616 16.91 -19.89 -16.40
C LYS A 616 16.04 -19.15 -15.38
N LYS A 617 15.00 -19.86 -14.91
CA LYS A 617 13.99 -19.50 -13.90
C LYS A 617 13.20 -18.22 -14.21
N ALA A 618 12.03 -18.40 -14.80
CA ALA A 618 10.97 -17.38 -14.83
C ALA A 618 10.52 -17.04 -13.41
N ALA A 619 11.17 -16.07 -12.78
CA ALA A 619 10.68 -15.46 -11.56
C ALA A 619 9.52 -14.52 -11.93
N SER A 620 8.41 -14.60 -11.18
CA SER A 620 7.19 -13.81 -11.41
C SER A 620 7.47 -12.30 -11.36
N THR A 621 6.54 -11.47 -11.86
CA THR A 621 6.64 -10.00 -11.75
C THR A 621 6.90 -9.55 -10.29
N ALA A 622 6.34 -10.27 -9.32
CA ALA A 622 6.56 -10.05 -7.89
C ALA A 622 8.01 -10.28 -7.44
N ALA A 623 8.71 -11.27 -8.01
CA ALA A 623 10.13 -11.51 -7.70
C ALA A 623 11.06 -10.41 -8.25
N ARG A 624 10.67 -9.75 -9.35
CA ARG A 624 11.39 -8.57 -9.88
C ARG A 624 11.15 -7.34 -9.03
N GLU A 625 9.91 -7.12 -8.58
CA GLU A 625 9.59 -6.09 -7.59
C GLU A 625 10.40 -6.31 -6.31
N SER A 626 10.45 -7.55 -5.79
CA SER A 626 11.25 -7.94 -4.61
C SER A 626 12.72 -7.58 -4.76
N PHE A 627 13.35 -7.87 -5.91
CA PHE A 627 14.78 -7.58 -6.11
C PHE A 627 15.13 -6.09 -6.01
N PHE A 628 14.32 -5.20 -6.62
CA PHE A 628 14.56 -3.76 -6.54
C PHE A 628 14.32 -3.22 -5.13
N LEU A 629 13.28 -3.73 -4.47
CA LEU A 629 12.95 -3.32 -3.10
C LEU A 629 14.01 -3.81 -2.10
N GLU A 630 14.52 -5.04 -2.24
CA GLU A 630 15.62 -5.57 -1.44
C GLU A 630 16.88 -4.70 -1.56
N PHE A 631 17.29 -4.35 -2.79
CA PHE A 631 18.42 -3.43 -2.98
C PHE A 631 18.15 -2.05 -2.37
N ALA A 632 16.93 -1.52 -2.54
CA ALA A 632 16.56 -0.24 -1.95
C ALA A 632 16.59 -0.28 -0.41
N HIS A 633 16.22 -1.39 0.22
CA HIS A 633 16.34 -1.60 1.66
C HIS A 633 17.80 -1.61 2.12
N GLU A 634 18.71 -2.24 1.37
CA GLU A 634 20.16 -2.22 1.68
C GLU A 634 20.74 -0.80 1.59
N VAL A 635 20.36 -0.04 0.56
CA VAL A 635 20.75 1.37 0.41
C VAL A 635 20.16 2.20 1.56
N ARG A 636 18.88 2.03 1.88
CA ARG A 636 18.20 2.73 2.98
C ARG A 636 18.87 2.44 4.33
N ALA A 637 19.27 1.18 4.57
CA ALA A 637 19.90 0.77 5.82
C ALA A 637 21.24 1.48 6.06
N LYS A 638 22.02 1.71 5.00
CA LYS A 638 23.29 2.45 5.08
C LYS A 638 23.13 3.96 4.98
N PHE A 639 22.17 4.44 4.21
CA PHE A 639 21.98 5.85 3.86
C PHE A 639 20.53 6.30 4.15
N PRO A 640 20.11 6.38 5.42
CA PRO A 640 18.71 6.58 5.78
C PRO A 640 18.13 7.92 5.31
N LYS A 641 18.99 8.92 5.10
CA LYS A 641 18.60 10.29 4.70
C LYS A 641 18.49 10.50 3.19
N VAL A 642 18.96 9.56 2.38
CA VAL A 642 18.91 9.69 0.91
C VAL A 642 17.48 9.39 0.46
N LEU A 643 16.87 10.31 -0.30
CA LEU A 643 15.57 10.03 -0.89
C LEU A 643 15.72 9.01 -2.03
N LEU A 644 14.98 7.92 -1.96
CA LEU A 644 15.06 6.83 -2.92
C LEU A 644 13.86 6.86 -3.86
N MET A 645 14.15 6.82 -5.16
CA MET A 645 13.16 6.55 -6.19
C MET A 645 13.35 5.13 -6.71
N VAL A 646 12.30 4.32 -6.74
CA VAL A 646 12.35 2.98 -7.33
C VAL A 646 11.52 2.97 -8.60
N THR A 647 12.13 2.48 -9.68
CA THR A 647 11.50 2.45 -11.00
C THR A 647 11.48 1.06 -11.59
N GLY A 648 10.28 0.56 -11.86
CA GLY A 648 10.06 -0.77 -12.43
C GLY A 648 9.29 -1.66 -11.47
N GLY A 649 8.57 -2.64 -12.01
CA GLY A 649 7.78 -3.56 -11.19
C GLY A 649 6.33 -3.11 -10.99
N PHE A 650 6.07 -1.98 -10.33
CA PHE A 650 4.74 -1.60 -9.81
C PHE A 650 3.54 -1.82 -10.75
N ARG A 651 2.56 -2.63 -10.31
CA ARG A 651 1.32 -2.93 -11.06
C ARG A 651 0.01 -2.64 -10.34
N THR A 652 0.02 -2.28 -9.07
CA THR A 652 -1.19 -1.98 -8.30
C THR A 652 -0.99 -0.80 -7.36
N ARG A 653 -2.06 -0.07 -7.04
CA ARG A 653 -2.03 0.95 -5.97
C ARG A 653 -1.59 0.34 -4.64
N ALA A 654 -2.07 -0.85 -4.32
CA ALA A 654 -1.68 -1.55 -3.09
C ALA A 654 -0.17 -1.81 -3.01
N GLY A 655 0.47 -2.28 -4.09
CA GLY A 655 1.92 -2.50 -4.10
C GLY A 655 2.73 -1.20 -4.03
N ILE A 656 2.18 -0.08 -4.54
CA ILE A 656 2.77 1.25 -4.39
C ILE A 656 2.71 1.70 -2.92
N GLU A 657 1.54 1.62 -2.30
CA GLU A 657 1.37 1.98 -0.89
C GLU A 657 2.23 1.11 0.02
N ASP A 658 2.32 -0.18 -0.26
CA ASP A 658 3.15 -1.13 0.49
C ASP A 658 4.64 -0.74 0.46
N ALA A 659 5.20 -0.50 -0.73
CA ALA A 659 6.59 -0.06 -0.87
C ALA A 659 6.90 1.28 -0.17
N LEU A 660 5.96 2.23 -0.18
CA LEU A 660 6.09 3.50 0.52
C LEU A 660 6.02 3.33 2.05
N SER A 661 5.03 2.56 2.53
CA SER A 661 4.79 2.34 3.96
C SER A 661 5.89 1.53 4.66
N GLN A 662 6.51 0.60 3.93
CA GLN A 662 7.67 -0.17 4.42
C GLN A 662 8.98 0.61 4.34
N GLY A 663 8.96 1.85 3.82
CA GLY A 663 10.15 2.69 3.69
C GLY A 663 11.16 2.21 2.64
N ALA A 664 10.74 1.34 1.71
CA ALA A 664 11.60 0.85 0.63
C ALA A 664 11.98 1.99 -0.34
N CYS A 665 11.08 2.94 -0.54
CA CYS A 665 11.33 4.13 -1.37
C CYS A 665 10.47 5.31 -0.93
N ASP A 666 10.83 6.50 -1.40
CA ASP A 666 10.08 7.75 -1.19
C ASP A 666 9.32 8.17 -2.44
N LEU A 667 9.81 7.78 -3.61
CA LEU A 667 9.29 8.12 -4.93
C LEU A 667 9.10 6.87 -5.80
N ILE A 668 8.06 6.90 -6.61
CA ILE A 668 7.62 5.77 -7.44
C ILE A 668 7.74 6.13 -8.92
N GLY A 669 8.70 5.52 -9.60
CA GLY A 669 8.89 5.72 -11.03
C GLY A 669 8.07 4.77 -11.89
N ILE A 670 7.26 5.35 -12.77
CA ILE A 670 6.39 4.62 -13.70
C ILE A 670 6.77 4.90 -15.15
N GLY A 671 7.26 3.85 -15.83
CA GLY A 671 7.55 3.85 -17.27
C GLY A 671 6.35 3.42 -18.11
N ARG A 672 6.41 2.25 -18.76
CA ARG A 672 5.39 1.72 -19.70
C ARG A 672 3.90 2.02 -19.38
N PRO A 673 3.39 1.87 -18.13
CA PRO A 673 1.99 2.21 -17.85
C PRO A 673 1.63 3.69 -18.11
N SER A 674 2.57 4.62 -17.97
CA SER A 674 2.37 6.05 -18.27
C SER A 674 2.18 6.33 -19.76
N ILE A 675 2.63 5.42 -20.63
CA ILE A 675 2.42 5.50 -22.08
C ILE A 675 0.97 5.14 -22.42
N ILE A 676 0.45 4.09 -21.78
CA ILE A 676 -0.91 3.58 -22.03
C ILE A 676 -1.96 4.52 -21.45
N ASN A 677 -1.70 5.06 -20.26
CA ASN A 677 -2.56 6.04 -19.63
C ASN A 677 -1.71 7.21 -19.12
N PRO A 678 -1.59 8.30 -19.90
CA PRO A 678 -0.87 9.51 -19.48
C PRO A 678 -1.46 10.15 -18.22
N SER A 679 -2.76 9.95 -17.98
CA SER A 679 -3.50 10.46 -16.82
C SER A 679 -3.55 9.48 -15.63
N LEU A 680 -2.68 8.46 -15.62
CA LEU A 680 -2.71 7.37 -14.64
C LEU A 680 -2.76 7.82 -13.17
N PRO A 681 -2.03 8.86 -12.71
CA PRO A 681 -2.18 9.38 -11.36
C PRO A 681 -3.61 9.85 -11.09
N ALA A 682 -4.13 10.80 -11.86
CA ALA A 682 -5.45 11.39 -11.62
C ALA A 682 -6.61 10.43 -11.88
N SER A 683 -6.49 9.51 -12.84
CA SER A 683 -7.59 8.63 -13.27
C SER A 683 -7.68 7.33 -12.48
N ILE A 684 -6.54 6.79 -12.03
CA ILE A 684 -6.49 5.46 -11.41
C ILE A 684 -5.82 5.48 -10.04
N ILE A 685 -4.61 6.02 -9.88
CA ILE A 685 -3.85 5.79 -8.64
C ILE A 685 -4.28 6.70 -7.51
N LEU A 686 -4.47 7.98 -7.78
CA LEU A 686 -4.95 8.98 -6.83
C LEU A 686 -6.48 9.10 -6.86
N ASN A 687 -7.15 8.52 -7.87
CA ASN A 687 -8.60 8.54 -7.97
C ASN A 687 -9.25 7.69 -6.87
N ARG A 688 -9.84 8.39 -5.91
CA ARG A 688 -10.48 7.76 -4.74
C ARG A 688 -11.72 6.94 -5.10
N GLU A 689 -12.37 7.22 -6.23
CA GLU A 689 -13.53 6.47 -6.70
C GLU A 689 -13.17 5.07 -7.23
N VAL A 690 -11.90 4.86 -7.61
CA VAL A 690 -11.41 3.55 -8.05
C VAL A 690 -11.09 2.72 -6.81
N LYS A 691 -11.80 1.60 -6.66
CA LYS A 691 -11.56 0.62 -5.59
C LYS A 691 -10.11 0.13 -5.63
N THR A 692 -9.53 -0.12 -4.46
CA THR A 692 -8.13 -0.54 -4.32
C THR A 692 -7.79 -1.80 -5.14
N GLU A 693 -8.71 -2.75 -5.21
CA GLU A 693 -8.57 -3.99 -6.00
C GLU A 693 -8.58 -3.78 -7.53
N ASP A 694 -9.18 -2.69 -7.98
CA ASP A 694 -9.32 -2.32 -9.39
C ASP A 694 -8.26 -1.31 -9.84
N ALA A 695 -7.58 -0.65 -8.89
CA ALA A 695 -6.53 0.34 -9.15
C ALA A 695 -5.23 -0.31 -9.65
N LYS A 696 -5.25 -0.79 -10.90
CA LYS A 696 -4.17 -1.52 -11.57
C LYS A 696 -3.50 -0.68 -12.66
N LEU A 697 -2.18 -0.81 -12.77
CA LEU A 697 -1.36 -0.18 -13.80
C LEU A 697 -1.13 -1.17 -14.93
N TYR A 698 -1.78 -0.96 -16.08
CA TYR A 698 -1.67 -1.87 -17.21
C TYR A 698 -0.40 -1.62 -18.03
N ALA A 699 0.28 -2.70 -18.40
CA ALA A 699 1.34 -2.70 -19.40
C ALA A 699 1.17 -3.95 -20.27
N LYS A 700 0.96 -3.75 -21.58
CA LYS A 700 0.83 -4.83 -22.56
C LYS A 700 2.17 -5.53 -22.77
N ARG A 701 2.19 -6.87 -22.73
CA ARG A 701 3.34 -7.68 -23.19
C ARG A 701 3.14 -8.03 -24.65
N ILE A 702 4.14 -7.75 -25.48
CA ILE A 702 4.11 -8.07 -26.91
C ILE A 702 4.90 -9.36 -27.14
N HIS A 703 4.22 -10.38 -27.66
CA HIS A 703 4.85 -11.66 -27.95
C HIS A 703 5.54 -11.59 -29.30
N THR A 704 6.82 -11.97 -29.34
CA THR A 704 7.57 -12.08 -30.59
C THR A 704 6.97 -13.19 -31.45
N PRO A 705 6.65 -12.93 -32.74
CA PRO A 705 6.16 -13.95 -33.66
C PRO A 705 7.09 -15.18 -33.69
N TRP A 706 6.51 -16.38 -33.72
CA TRP A 706 7.25 -17.65 -33.60
C TRP A 706 8.37 -17.77 -34.65
N ILE A 707 8.13 -17.28 -35.87
CA ILE A 707 9.13 -17.32 -36.95
C ILE A 707 10.36 -16.46 -36.60
N LEU A 708 10.18 -15.24 -36.07
CA LEU A 708 11.29 -14.36 -35.65
C LEU A 708 12.07 -14.92 -34.44
N LYS A 709 11.46 -15.79 -33.63
CA LYS A 709 12.15 -16.51 -32.55
C LYS A 709 13.08 -17.62 -33.05
N GLN A 710 12.84 -18.18 -34.23
CA GLN A 710 13.60 -19.32 -34.78
C GLN A 710 14.76 -18.89 -35.69
N ILE A 711 14.60 -17.76 -36.40
CA ILE A 711 15.57 -17.28 -37.40
C ILE A 711 16.24 -15.93 -37.04
N GLY A 712 15.81 -15.25 -35.98
CA GLY A 712 16.39 -13.97 -35.53
C GLY A 712 17.30 -14.11 -34.30
N PRO A 713 18.27 -13.19 -34.07
CA PRO A 713 19.08 -13.20 -32.86
C PRO A 713 18.21 -13.02 -31.60
N LYS A 714 18.69 -13.50 -30.44
CA LYS A 714 17.93 -13.44 -29.15
C LYS A 714 17.51 -12.00 -28.76
N SER A 715 18.18 -10.98 -29.30
CA SER A 715 17.88 -9.55 -29.17
C SER A 715 16.70 -9.04 -30.03
N VAL A 716 16.15 -9.83 -30.97
CA VAL A 716 14.99 -9.42 -31.79
C VAL A 716 13.70 -9.34 -30.97
N GLY A 717 13.55 -10.21 -29.97
CA GLY A 717 12.32 -10.27 -29.17
C GLY A 717 12.04 -9.01 -28.37
N SER A 718 13.09 -8.35 -27.87
CA SER A 718 13.00 -7.08 -27.15
C SER A 718 12.72 -5.88 -28.07
N GLY A 719 13.29 -5.88 -29.28
CA GLY A 719 13.11 -4.80 -30.26
C GLY A 719 11.65 -4.61 -30.69
N VAL A 720 10.85 -5.68 -30.74
CA VAL A 720 9.43 -5.61 -31.13
C VAL A 720 8.58 -4.92 -30.04
N GLU A 721 8.79 -5.26 -28.77
CA GLU A 721 8.05 -4.62 -27.66
C GLU A 721 8.42 -3.13 -27.53
N ILE A 722 9.72 -2.79 -27.61
CA ILE A 722 10.21 -1.41 -27.60
C ILE A 722 9.58 -0.62 -28.75
N THR A 723 9.58 -1.17 -29.97
CA THR A 723 9.01 -0.50 -31.15
C THR A 723 7.52 -0.28 -30.98
N TRP A 724 6.78 -1.24 -30.43
CA TRP A 724 5.34 -1.07 -30.16
C TRP A 724 5.10 0.07 -29.16
N TYR A 725 5.79 0.07 -28.02
CA TYR A 725 5.65 1.14 -27.03
C TYR A 725 6.11 2.51 -27.56
N ARG A 726 7.17 2.56 -28.38
CA ARG A 726 7.60 3.78 -29.07
C ARG A 726 6.49 4.30 -29.98
N ASN A 727 5.84 3.43 -30.76
CA ASN A 727 4.72 3.83 -31.60
C ASN A 727 3.52 4.32 -30.78
N GLN A 728 3.21 3.69 -29.63
CA GLN A 728 2.15 4.15 -28.73
C GLN A 728 2.47 5.52 -28.13
N LEU A 729 3.71 5.71 -27.68
CA LEU A 729 4.23 6.97 -27.16
C LEU A 729 4.09 8.10 -28.17
N GLN A 730 4.40 7.78 -29.42
CA GLN A 730 4.29 8.64 -30.59
C GLN A 730 2.84 8.91 -31.03
N SER A 731 1.86 8.16 -30.50
CA SER A 731 0.43 8.38 -30.74
C SER A 731 -0.30 9.10 -29.60
N ILE A 732 0.36 9.39 -28.47
CA ILE A 732 -0.28 10.10 -27.36
C ILE A 732 -0.80 11.46 -27.84
N GLY A 733 -2.07 11.75 -27.54
CA GLY A 733 -2.74 13.00 -27.91
C GLY A 733 -3.08 13.16 -29.39
N LYS A 734 -2.85 12.13 -30.23
CA LYS A 734 -3.50 12.01 -31.54
C LYS A 734 -4.89 11.43 -31.37
#